data_AF-A0A218UMF5-F1
#
_entry.id   AF-A0A218UMF5-F1
#
_cell.length_a   1.000
_cell.length_b   1.000
_cell.length_c   1.000
_cell.angle_alpha   90.00
_cell.angle_beta   90.00
_cell.angle_gamma   90.00
#
_symmetry.space_group_name_H-M   'P 1'
#
loop_
_entity.id
_entity.type
_entity.pdbx_description
1 polymer ?
#
loop_
_entity_poly.entity_id
_entity_poly.type
_entity_poly.pdbx_seq_one_letter_code
_entity_poly.pdbx_strand_id
1 'polypeptide(L)'
;MRVSKDNWLRKSRYWWVQGTHRGQLSLQAEEELKAAWCQQAEQLQEMGRRERLLQSDVQRAGEQLESFKTQVMQVCCPSAAGSTGKAVTEQQVIEKVRQLSNENQQSHEREKSLQKELSCRLAKETEVSASIKVFKSSLQQLQACLKRPCSSASLRGELGQLEVLCLDPSVSAIRTAVVDMAHGPLSWLEGAEQLLDSAGMDLHTSSKGLCPAGHPWECGMSWQARWLLAALGSLLEKSQEMTQRNQMLQEQLEKLQELQAELLQEHTKELEAKHEQDLQIKIQHIILEKDKESKQILESTVTEEKDKCKKAVEEEQKKIQELERHLRSMAEAAAKKAEEQELTEGKLREALHELEEITAQKAVLQQQNQQLRAAQEEKELQRLKLQEDIAGYREQSKQHSLTILALEDRLLEATQQQKVLEEEKAALVEKMEGLQCDAHSSTSGIWLKICPAVGSHVCVRKLQEELAGVQGTLLEKKAVISRLSRELSETRTRMSDMRGELSEEQKVELEHSQRQLKHREWEMNQLREKLSEMSSLVEEKDRALKAAAEELSQAQRRCQVLRDASQQTEENKGDAPRTPVQEPPSCLAELGAKCQGLRHEDTIQRQKAGLAELRERVKMLEKRQCSGDVKSNSEPLVVQMKDFPEKMVQQRGLELEPASVSGEKLKAGKVESSLWFIMPVTLLGKYALGRGEIGFRDAHLVEMKELSGMQPLHLPEERRAEVELQRQKALELFYKNTRNLQVHLERKEVLKDYGGTVEQLRQSQASLRRCQEEMSRLEDEAHREAEEKALLREALERTQLQLDQEKRLQQVAKRHKVRREHPTPALCNSQLHLLGTTLRVVSQTIPRGCRFQAPNAQLQHRGSIP
;
A
#
# COMPACT_ATOMS: atom_id res chain seq x y z
N MET A 1 6.71 101.42 -30.03
CA MET A 1 5.70 100.43 -29.59
C MET A 1 5.77 99.10 -30.34
N ARG A 2 5.48 98.98 -31.65
CA ARG A 2 5.34 97.68 -32.38
C ARG A 2 6.42 96.64 -32.04
N VAL A 3 7.70 96.98 -32.22
CA VAL A 3 8.87 96.13 -31.92
C VAL A 3 8.83 95.45 -30.55
N SER A 4 8.31 96.11 -29.51
CA SER A 4 8.20 95.53 -28.16
C SER A 4 7.11 94.45 -28.08
N LYS A 5 5.99 94.64 -28.80
CA LYS A 5 4.90 93.65 -28.91
C LYS A 5 5.37 92.42 -29.70
N ASP A 6 6.13 92.63 -30.77
CA ASP A 6 6.70 91.54 -31.57
C ASP A 6 7.74 90.73 -30.78
N ASN A 7 8.58 91.39 -29.99
CA ASN A 7 9.55 90.74 -29.11
C ASN A 7 8.88 89.96 -27.96
N TRP A 8 7.82 90.51 -27.35
CA TRP A 8 6.99 89.80 -26.37
C TRP A 8 6.30 88.57 -26.99
N LEU A 9 5.74 88.68 -28.19
CA LEU A 9 5.15 87.55 -28.92
C LEU A 9 6.17 86.47 -29.28
N ARG A 10 7.41 86.85 -29.66
CA ARG A 10 8.51 85.88 -29.87
C ARG A 10 8.89 85.18 -28.56
N LYS A 11 9.05 85.90 -27.45
CA LYS A 11 9.33 85.32 -26.13
C LYS A 11 8.22 84.38 -25.67
N SER A 12 6.96 84.80 -25.79
CA SER A 12 5.78 84.00 -25.43
C SER A 12 5.72 82.71 -26.26
N ARG A 13 5.89 82.80 -27.59
CA ARG A 13 5.92 81.63 -28.48
C ARG A 13 7.11 80.69 -28.18
N TYR A 14 8.29 81.24 -27.85
CA TYR A 14 9.45 80.44 -27.43
C TYR A 14 9.19 79.70 -26.12
N TRP A 15 8.61 80.36 -25.10
CA TRP A 15 8.23 79.72 -23.84
C TRP A 15 7.15 78.65 -24.03
N TRP A 16 6.18 78.87 -24.92
CA TRP A 16 5.14 77.89 -25.22
C TRP A 16 5.72 76.65 -25.91
N VAL A 17 6.60 76.83 -26.90
CA VAL A 17 7.31 75.74 -27.60
C VAL A 17 8.27 74.98 -26.67
N GLN A 18 8.98 75.68 -25.79
CA GLN A 18 9.77 75.06 -24.71
C GLN A 18 8.89 74.28 -23.72
N GLY A 19 7.70 74.79 -23.40
CA GLY A 19 6.70 74.11 -22.58
C GLY A 19 6.21 72.80 -23.22
N THR A 20 5.83 72.84 -24.50
CA THR A 20 5.38 71.65 -25.23
C THR A 20 6.49 70.63 -25.43
N HIS A 21 7.73 71.04 -25.77
CA HIS A 21 8.85 70.11 -25.88
C HIS A 21 9.22 69.48 -24.53
N ARG A 22 9.19 70.25 -23.43
CA ARG A 22 9.38 69.70 -22.08
C ARG A 22 8.27 68.72 -21.70
N GLY A 23 7.02 69.02 -22.06
CA GLY A 23 5.89 68.11 -21.86
C GLY A 23 6.02 66.82 -22.67
N GLN A 24 6.41 66.91 -23.94
CA GLN A 24 6.70 65.75 -24.81
C GLN A 24 7.82 64.88 -24.25
N LEU A 25 8.95 65.47 -23.83
CA LEU A 25 10.05 64.75 -23.20
C LEU A 25 9.65 64.10 -21.86
N SER A 26 8.77 64.74 -21.09
CA SER A 26 8.24 64.17 -19.84
C SER A 26 7.31 62.98 -20.09
N LEU A 27 6.45 63.07 -21.11
CA LEU A 27 5.57 61.97 -21.53
C LEU A 27 6.37 60.80 -22.09
N GLN A 28 7.38 61.07 -22.94
CA GLN A 28 8.28 60.05 -23.47
C GLN A 28 9.05 59.35 -22.34
N ALA A 29 9.60 60.09 -21.38
CA ALA A 29 10.29 59.50 -20.22
C ALA A 29 9.34 58.67 -19.33
N GLU A 30 8.07 59.07 -19.21
CA GLU A 30 7.04 58.26 -18.55
C GLU A 30 6.69 56.98 -19.33
N GLU A 31 6.61 57.04 -20.66
CA GLU A 31 6.36 55.87 -21.52
C GLU A 31 7.55 54.90 -21.52
N GLU A 32 8.78 55.40 -21.57
CA GLU A 32 10.01 54.61 -21.41
C GLU A 32 10.08 53.94 -20.03
N LEU A 33 9.71 54.65 -18.95
CA LEU A 33 9.60 54.06 -17.61
C LEU A 33 8.51 52.98 -17.54
N LYS A 34 7.33 53.21 -18.13
CA LYS A 34 6.23 52.22 -18.17
C LYS A 34 6.65 50.98 -18.97
N ALA A 35 7.32 51.16 -20.11
CA ALA A 35 7.85 50.06 -20.92
C ALA A 35 8.93 49.26 -20.16
N ALA A 36 9.85 49.93 -19.46
CA ALA A 36 10.85 49.27 -18.62
C ALA A 36 10.23 48.46 -17.47
N TRP A 37 9.20 49.01 -16.80
CA TRP A 37 8.43 48.29 -15.78
C TRP A 37 7.69 47.07 -16.34
N CYS A 38 7.10 47.16 -17.54
CA CYS A 38 6.48 46.02 -18.22
C CYS A 38 7.52 44.93 -18.54
N GLN A 39 8.66 45.28 -19.14
CA GLN A 39 9.74 44.33 -19.42
C GLN A 39 10.29 43.67 -18.16
N GLN A 40 10.43 44.42 -17.05
CA GLN A 40 10.87 43.87 -15.77
C GLN A 40 9.82 42.92 -15.16
N ALA A 41 8.53 43.22 -15.30
CA ALA A 41 7.45 42.34 -14.87
C ALA A 41 7.38 41.04 -15.69
N GLU A 42 7.60 41.11 -17.01
CA GLU A 42 7.70 39.95 -17.90
C GLU A 42 8.91 39.07 -17.54
N GLN A 43 10.09 39.68 -17.31
CA GLN A 43 11.29 38.97 -16.86
C GLN A 43 11.07 38.27 -15.52
N LEU A 44 10.40 38.91 -14.55
CA LEU A 44 10.05 38.30 -13.27
C LEU A 44 9.04 37.15 -13.43
N GLN A 45 8.07 37.28 -14.33
CA GLN A 45 7.12 36.20 -14.61
C GLN A 45 7.81 35.00 -15.27
N GLU A 46 8.75 35.24 -16.20
CA GLU A 46 9.55 34.20 -16.87
C GLU A 46 10.55 33.53 -15.91
N MET A 47 11.20 34.30 -15.02
CA MET A 47 12.00 33.76 -13.91
C MET A 47 11.15 32.81 -13.06
N GLY A 48 9.94 33.20 -12.66
CA GLY A 48 9.03 32.35 -11.89
C GLY A 48 8.47 31.15 -12.69
N ARG A 49 8.44 31.19 -14.03
CA ARG A 49 8.16 30.00 -14.87
C ARG A 49 9.32 29.01 -14.80
N ARG A 50 10.56 29.49 -14.97
CA ARG A 50 11.79 28.67 -14.89
C ARG A 50 12.00 28.08 -13.49
N GLU A 51 11.74 28.85 -12.44
CA GLU A 51 11.82 28.37 -11.05
C GLU A 51 10.87 27.19 -10.82
N ARG A 52 9.60 27.29 -11.24
CA ARG A 52 8.63 26.18 -11.13
C ARG A 52 9.01 24.96 -11.98
N LEU A 53 9.61 25.18 -13.15
CA LEU A 53 10.14 24.08 -13.97
C LEU A 53 11.25 23.34 -13.22
N LEU A 54 12.24 24.08 -12.71
CA LEU A 54 13.36 23.51 -11.93
C LEU A 54 12.88 22.83 -10.64
N GLN A 55 11.87 23.38 -9.95
CA GLN A 55 11.25 22.71 -8.80
C GLN A 55 10.60 21.38 -9.19
N SER A 56 9.89 21.31 -10.33
CA SER A 56 9.29 20.07 -10.82
C SER A 56 10.33 19.05 -11.29
N ASP A 57 11.41 19.49 -11.93
CA ASP A 57 12.49 18.59 -12.36
C ASP A 57 13.31 18.07 -11.16
N VAL A 58 13.53 18.89 -10.13
CA VAL A 58 14.14 18.45 -8.85
C VAL A 58 13.23 17.46 -8.10
N GLN A 59 11.91 17.68 -8.09
CA GLN A 59 10.95 16.72 -7.54
C GLN A 59 11.01 15.38 -8.30
N ARG A 60 10.97 15.40 -9.64
CA ARG A 60 11.08 14.20 -10.47
C ARG A 60 12.42 13.46 -10.26
N ALA A 61 13.52 14.19 -10.09
CA ALA A 61 14.82 13.60 -9.77
C ALA A 61 14.83 12.95 -8.38
N GLY A 62 14.14 13.53 -7.39
CA GLY A 62 13.92 12.93 -6.07
C GLY A 62 13.08 11.65 -6.13
N GLU A 63 11.99 11.66 -6.89
CA GLU A 63 11.14 10.48 -7.15
C GLU A 63 11.94 9.35 -7.83
N GLN A 64 12.78 9.69 -8.81
CA GLN A 64 13.68 8.74 -9.46
C GLN A 64 14.74 8.18 -8.49
N LEU A 65 15.28 9.00 -7.60
CA LEU A 65 16.26 8.57 -6.59
C LEU A 65 15.65 7.62 -5.55
N GLU A 66 14.45 7.92 -5.04
CA GLU A 66 13.75 7.04 -4.10
C GLU A 66 13.25 5.75 -4.79
N SER A 67 12.86 5.82 -6.07
CA SER A 67 12.56 4.62 -6.89
C SER A 67 13.79 3.73 -7.05
N PHE A 68 14.94 4.29 -7.43
CA PHE A 68 16.21 3.58 -7.54
C PHE A 68 16.65 2.97 -6.20
N LYS A 69 16.58 3.74 -5.11
CA LYS A 69 16.87 3.29 -3.75
C LYS A 69 15.95 2.14 -3.32
N THR A 70 14.67 2.18 -3.67
CA THR A 70 13.72 1.09 -3.43
C THR A 70 14.10 -0.18 -4.20
N GLN A 71 14.46 -0.06 -5.48
CA GLN A 71 14.95 -1.19 -6.29
C GLN A 71 16.26 -1.78 -5.71
N VAL A 72 17.22 -0.94 -5.32
CA VAL A 72 18.47 -1.38 -4.69
C VAL A 72 18.23 -2.10 -3.37
N MET A 73 17.33 -1.61 -2.51
CA MET A 73 16.94 -2.30 -1.29
C MET A 73 16.27 -3.64 -1.57
N GLN A 74 15.36 -3.71 -2.55
CA GLN A 74 14.67 -4.94 -2.94
C GLN A 74 15.63 -6.01 -3.46
N VAL A 75 16.63 -5.62 -4.26
CA VAL A 75 17.67 -6.53 -4.78
C VAL A 75 18.67 -6.95 -3.71
N CYS A 76 19.09 -6.04 -2.82
CA CYS A 76 20.10 -6.34 -1.79
C CYS A 76 19.53 -7.07 -0.57
N CYS A 77 18.23 -6.90 -0.28
CA CYS A 77 17.56 -7.45 0.90
C CYS A 77 16.14 -7.97 0.60
N PRO A 78 15.96 -8.94 -0.34
CA PRO A 78 14.64 -9.51 -0.65
C PRO A 78 13.99 -10.19 0.56
N SER A 79 14.78 -10.66 1.53
CA SER A 79 14.30 -11.25 2.79
C SER A 79 13.82 -10.24 3.84
N ALA A 80 13.94 -8.92 3.60
CA ALA A 80 13.49 -7.90 4.56
C ALA A 80 11.97 -7.61 4.49
N ALA A 81 11.26 -8.14 3.50
CA ALA A 81 9.82 -7.96 3.30
C ALA A 81 8.93 -8.83 4.23
N GLY A 82 9.45 -9.27 5.38
CA GLY A 82 8.74 -10.23 6.24
C GLY A 82 9.42 -10.56 7.57
N SER A 83 10.20 -9.64 8.16
CA SER A 83 10.68 -9.81 9.55
C SER A 83 11.05 -8.51 10.27
N THR A 84 10.16 -8.08 11.17
CA THR A 84 10.50 -7.34 12.41
C THR A 84 11.39 -6.09 12.29
N GLY A 85 10.81 -4.99 11.82
CA GLY A 85 11.02 -3.62 12.37
C GLY A 85 12.41 -2.97 12.36
N LYS A 86 13.49 -3.65 11.97
CA LYS A 86 14.82 -3.06 11.81
C LYS A 86 14.98 -2.54 10.39
N ALA A 87 14.90 -1.22 10.24
CA ALA A 87 15.27 -0.54 9.01
C ALA A 87 16.66 -1.01 8.54
N VAL A 88 16.74 -1.53 7.32
CA VAL A 88 17.99 -2.00 6.72
C VAL A 88 18.94 -0.81 6.65
N THR A 89 20.04 -0.87 7.40
CA THR A 89 20.98 0.25 7.45
C THR A 89 21.73 0.37 6.12
N GLU A 90 22.05 1.59 5.71
CA GLU A 90 22.84 1.85 4.49
C GLU A 90 24.16 1.06 4.50
N GLN A 91 24.76 0.89 5.69
CA GLN A 91 25.93 0.05 5.93
C GLN A 91 25.73 -1.43 5.52
N GLN A 92 24.55 -2.00 5.78
CA GLN A 92 24.21 -3.38 5.39
C GLN A 92 23.97 -3.51 3.88
N VAL A 93 23.35 -2.51 3.25
CA VAL A 93 23.21 -2.46 1.78
C VAL A 93 24.59 -2.36 1.13
N ILE A 94 25.46 -1.47 1.60
CA ILE A 94 26.84 -1.30 1.11
C ILE A 94 27.64 -2.60 1.27
N GLU A 95 27.55 -3.28 2.41
CA GLU A 95 28.27 -4.55 2.61
C GLU A 95 27.68 -5.70 1.76
N LYS A 96 26.37 -5.70 1.47
CA LYS A 96 25.77 -6.65 0.52
C LYS A 96 26.19 -6.38 -0.93
N VAL A 97 26.24 -5.13 -1.35
CA VAL A 97 26.80 -4.74 -2.67
C VAL A 97 28.29 -5.11 -2.74
N ARG A 98 29.06 -4.92 -1.66
CA ARG A 98 30.45 -5.35 -1.55
C ARG A 98 30.60 -6.86 -1.67
N GLN A 99 29.76 -7.63 -0.98
CA GLN A 99 29.72 -9.09 -1.07
C GLN A 99 29.44 -9.54 -2.52
N LEU A 100 28.38 -9.03 -3.14
CA LEU A 100 28.01 -9.36 -4.52
C LEU A 100 29.11 -8.96 -5.53
N SER A 101 29.78 -7.83 -5.31
CA SER A 101 30.92 -7.40 -6.13
C SER A 101 32.12 -8.36 -6.02
N ASN A 102 32.44 -8.84 -4.82
CA ASN A 102 33.49 -9.84 -4.58
C ASN A 102 33.12 -11.21 -5.18
N GLU A 103 31.87 -11.64 -5.04
CA GLU A 103 31.36 -12.91 -5.61
C GLU A 103 31.36 -12.88 -7.14
N ASN A 104 31.01 -11.75 -7.74
CA ASN A 104 31.07 -11.54 -9.20
C ASN A 104 32.53 -11.52 -9.70
N GLN A 105 33.43 -10.81 -9.02
CA GLN A 105 34.86 -10.83 -9.32
C GLN A 105 35.44 -12.25 -9.25
N GLN A 106 35.13 -13.00 -8.19
CA GLN A 106 35.56 -14.40 -8.05
C GLN A 106 34.96 -15.30 -9.14
N SER A 107 33.71 -15.05 -9.57
CA SER A 107 33.07 -15.81 -10.64
C SER A 107 33.73 -15.54 -11.99
N HIS A 108 34.10 -14.28 -12.29
CA HIS A 108 34.82 -13.90 -13.50
C HIS A 108 36.29 -14.40 -13.50
N GLU A 109 36.91 -14.57 -12.33
CA GLU A 109 38.22 -15.24 -12.20
C GLU A 109 38.11 -16.76 -12.46
N ARG A 110 37.06 -17.41 -11.96
CA ARG A 110 36.76 -18.83 -12.26
C ARG A 110 36.48 -19.03 -13.75
N GLU A 111 35.68 -18.15 -14.36
CA GLU A 111 35.41 -18.13 -15.80
C GLU A 111 36.71 -18.05 -16.62
N LYS A 112 37.60 -17.10 -16.30
CA LYS A 112 38.93 -16.99 -16.95
C LYS A 112 39.81 -18.22 -16.73
N SER A 113 39.67 -18.91 -15.61
CA SER A 113 40.38 -20.17 -15.36
C SER A 113 39.85 -21.30 -16.25
N LEU A 114 38.52 -21.46 -16.31
CA LEU A 114 37.84 -22.45 -17.15
C LEU A 114 38.09 -22.18 -18.64
N GLN A 115 38.07 -20.92 -19.09
CA GLN A 115 38.35 -20.55 -20.47
C GLN A 115 39.78 -20.94 -20.88
N LYS A 116 40.77 -20.71 -20.01
CA LYS A 116 42.16 -21.17 -20.21
C LYS A 116 42.27 -22.70 -20.22
N GLU A 117 41.54 -23.39 -19.35
CA GLU A 117 41.52 -24.86 -19.34
C GLU A 117 40.91 -25.42 -20.63
N LEU A 118 39.80 -24.84 -21.11
CA LEU A 118 39.17 -25.21 -22.38
C LEU A 118 40.12 -24.95 -23.56
N SER A 119 40.82 -23.81 -23.61
CA SER A 119 41.85 -23.57 -24.63
C SER A 119 43.00 -24.59 -24.57
N CYS A 120 43.42 -25.00 -23.37
CA CYS A 120 44.45 -26.02 -23.18
C CYS A 120 43.98 -27.43 -23.59
N ARG A 121 42.73 -27.80 -23.26
CA ARG A 121 42.10 -29.05 -23.70
C ARG A 121 41.96 -29.08 -25.23
N LEU A 122 41.47 -28.01 -25.85
CA LEU A 122 41.33 -27.88 -27.30
C LEU A 122 42.70 -27.98 -28.01
N ALA A 123 43.75 -27.36 -27.47
CA ALA A 123 45.10 -27.48 -28.02
C ALA A 123 45.57 -28.95 -28.05
N LYS A 124 45.42 -29.67 -26.93
CA LYS A 124 45.74 -31.11 -26.85
C LYS A 124 44.89 -31.95 -27.81
N GLU A 125 43.61 -31.65 -27.93
CA GLU A 125 42.72 -32.33 -28.89
C GLU A 125 43.20 -32.11 -30.34
N THR A 126 43.65 -30.89 -30.69
CA THR A 126 44.22 -30.65 -32.02
C THR A 126 45.54 -31.41 -32.25
N GLU A 127 46.40 -31.52 -31.23
CA GLU A 127 47.66 -32.29 -31.25
C GLU A 127 47.43 -33.79 -31.41
N VAL A 128 46.46 -34.36 -30.69
CA VAL A 128 46.00 -35.74 -30.87
C VAL A 128 45.40 -35.93 -32.27
N SER A 129 44.60 -34.98 -32.76
CA SER A 129 44.04 -35.04 -34.13
C SER A 129 45.12 -35.01 -35.22
N ALA A 130 46.22 -34.29 -34.99
CA ALA A 130 47.37 -34.24 -35.89
C ALA A 130 48.14 -35.57 -35.86
N SER A 131 48.38 -36.12 -34.67
CA SER A 131 48.98 -37.46 -34.49
C SER A 131 48.17 -38.54 -35.21
N ILE A 132 46.84 -38.53 -35.07
CA ILE A 132 45.94 -39.47 -35.76
C ILE A 132 46.00 -39.31 -37.28
N LYS A 133 46.09 -38.08 -37.81
CA LYS A 133 46.23 -37.84 -39.26
C LYS A 133 47.54 -38.39 -39.81
N VAL A 134 48.67 -38.12 -39.15
CA VAL A 134 50.00 -38.64 -39.53
C VAL A 134 49.99 -40.16 -39.49
N PHE A 135 49.53 -40.77 -38.39
CA PHE A 135 49.41 -42.22 -38.26
C PHE A 135 48.53 -42.83 -39.35
N LYS A 136 47.38 -42.23 -39.67
CA LYS A 136 46.49 -42.69 -40.74
C LYS A 136 47.18 -42.67 -42.11
N SER A 137 47.95 -41.65 -42.44
CA SER A 137 48.72 -41.59 -43.69
C SER A 137 49.78 -42.69 -43.77
N SER A 138 50.53 -42.94 -42.69
CA SER A 138 51.53 -44.01 -42.67
C SER A 138 50.91 -45.42 -42.69
N LEU A 139 49.75 -45.62 -42.05
CA LEU A 139 48.96 -46.84 -42.21
C LEU A 139 48.47 -47.04 -43.66
N GLN A 140 48.12 -45.96 -44.37
CA GLN A 140 47.76 -46.04 -45.79
C GLN A 140 48.96 -46.39 -46.68
N GLN A 141 50.17 -45.93 -46.34
CA GLN A 141 51.40 -46.33 -47.03
C GLN A 141 51.71 -47.82 -46.81
N LEU A 142 51.66 -48.31 -45.55
CA LEU A 142 51.82 -49.73 -45.22
C LEU A 142 50.76 -50.60 -45.95
N GLN A 143 49.49 -50.15 -45.97
CA GLN A 143 48.43 -50.85 -46.69
C GLN A 143 48.66 -50.84 -48.22
N ALA A 144 49.23 -49.78 -48.78
CA ALA A 144 49.57 -49.70 -50.20
C ALA A 144 50.78 -50.59 -50.57
N CYS A 145 51.72 -50.79 -49.63
CA CYS A 145 52.81 -51.76 -49.74
C CYS A 145 52.23 -53.18 -49.78
N LEU A 146 51.44 -53.58 -48.79
CA LEU A 146 50.83 -54.92 -48.67
C LEU A 146 49.82 -55.25 -49.80
N LYS A 147 49.28 -54.24 -50.50
CA LYS A 147 48.39 -54.41 -51.67
C LYS A 147 49.15 -54.61 -52.99
N ARG A 148 50.48 -54.56 -52.99
CA ARG A 148 51.35 -54.74 -54.16
C ARG A 148 52.30 -55.91 -53.92
N PRO A 149 52.92 -56.48 -54.97
CA PRO A 149 54.08 -57.33 -54.79
C PRO A 149 55.19 -56.52 -54.09
N CYS A 150 55.47 -56.86 -52.83
CA CYS A 150 56.47 -56.20 -52.00
C CYS A 150 57.49 -57.24 -51.50
N SER A 151 58.77 -56.90 -51.58
CA SER A 151 59.84 -57.69 -50.95
C SER A 151 59.89 -57.43 -49.45
N SER A 152 60.55 -58.32 -48.70
CA SER A 152 60.82 -58.14 -47.27
C SER A 152 61.43 -56.78 -46.97
N ALA A 153 62.45 -56.36 -47.74
CA ALA A 153 63.13 -55.08 -47.59
C ALA A 153 62.18 -53.88 -47.75
N SER A 154 61.20 -53.96 -48.66
CA SER A 154 60.20 -52.90 -48.83
C SER A 154 59.22 -52.84 -47.67
N LEU A 155 58.74 -53.98 -47.18
CA LEU A 155 57.82 -54.03 -46.04
C LEU A 155 58.53 -53.62 -44.73
N ARG A 156 59.76 -54.08 -44.52
CA ARG A 156 60.64 -53.70 -43.41
C ARG A 156 60.95 -52.20 -43.41
N GLY A 157 61.14 -51.60 -44.59
CA GLY A 157 61.33 -50.15 -44.74
C GLY A 157 60.11 -49.31 -44.33
N GLU A 158 58.90 -49.75 -44.69
CA GLU A 158 57.65 -49.08 -44.29
C GLU A 158 57.32 -49.29 -42.80
N LEU A 159 57.64 -50.46 -42.24
CA LEU A 159 57.48 -50.73 -40.81
C LEU A 159 58.47 -49.95 -39.94
N GLY A 160 59.74 -49.89 -40.32
CA GLY A 160 60.72 -49.04 -39.63
C GLY A 160 60.35 -47.55 -39.63
N GLN A 161 59.70 -47.07 -40.69
CA GLN A 161 59.11 -45.72 -40.69
C GLN A 161 57.96 -45.62 -39.68
N LEU A 162 57.01 -46.57 -39.67
CA LEU A 162 55.87 -46.59 -38.74
C LEU A 162 56.30 -46.66 -37.27
N GLU A 163 57.37 -47.39 -36.96
CA GLU A 163 57.97 -47.53 -35.61
C GLU A 163 58.61 -46.24 -35.09
N VAL A 164 59.26 -45.48 -35.97
CA VAL A 164 59.99 -44.24 -35.61
C VAL A 164 59.05 -43.04 -35.43
N LEU A 165 57.80 -43.10 -35.90
CA LEU A 165 56.82 -42.02 -35.71
C LEU A 165 56.56 -41.71 -34.23
N CYS A 166 56.91 -40.49 -33.82
CA CYS A 166 56.46 -39.90 -32.57
C CYS A 166 54.97 -39.57 -32.66
N LEU A 167 54.15 -40.23 -31.85
CA LEU A 167 52.71 -40.04 -31.74
C LEU A 167 52.33 -39.80 -30.27
N ASP A 168 51.20 -39.14 -30.03
CA ASP A 168 50.60 -39.05 -28.70
C ASP A 168 50.47 -40.45 -28.03
N PRO A 169 50.71 -40.59 -26.71
CA PRO A 169 50.62 -41.87 -26.01
C PRO A 169 49.31 -42.64 -26.21
N SER A 170 48.19 -41.94 -26.40
CA SER A 170 46.86 -42.53 -26.65
C SER A 170 46.78 -43.28 -27.98
N VAL A 171 47.60 -42.89 -28.97
CA VAL A 171 47.68 -43.52 -30.31
C VAL A 171 48.83 -44.52 -30.37
N SER A 172 49.90 -44.31 -29.59
CA SER A 172 51.11 -45.13 -29.58
C SER A 172 50.84 -46.62 -29.31
N ALA A 173 49.86 -46.96 -28.46
CA ALA A 173 49.47 -48.35 -28.21
C ALA A 173 48.91 -49.05 -29.47
N ILE A 174 48.16 -48.32 -30.31
CA ILE A 174 47.61 -48.84 -31.58
C ILE A 174 48.74 -49.03 -32.60
N ARG A 175 49.69 -48.09 -32.66
CA ARG A 175 50.89 -48.17 -33.50
C ARG A 175 51.67 -49.46 -33.22
N THR A 176 51.97 -49.75 -31.95
CA THR A 176 52.68 -50.98 -31.56
C THR A 176 51.91 -52.23 -32.00
N ALA A 177 50.61 -52.32 -31.72
CA ALA A 177 49.80 -53.47 -32.12
C ALA A 177 49.77 -53.71 -33.65
N VAL A 178 49.79 -52.64 -34.47
CA VAL A 178 49.89 -52.78 -35.94
C VAL A 178 51.27 -53.26 -36.37
N VAL A 179 52.34 -52.74 -35.76
CA VAL A 179 53.72 -53.20 -36.01
C VAL A 179 53.88 -54.68 -35.66
N ASP A 180 53.35 -55.12 -34.51
CA ASP A 180 53.37 -56.52 -34.07
C ASP A 180 52.62 -57.43 -35.05
N MET A 181 51.42 -57.02 -35.51
CA MET A 181 50.65 -57.76 -36.50
C MET A 181 51.36 -57.87 -37.86
N ALA A 182 52.11 -56.85 -38.27
CA ALA A 182 52.80 -56.81 -39.55
C ALA A 182 54.15 -57.55 -39.55
N HIS A 183 54.79 -57.72 -38.39
CA HIS A 183 55.96 -58.59 -38.23
C HIS A 183 55.68 -60.05 -38.60
N GLY A 184 54.45 -60.53 -38.38
CA GLY A 184 54.02 -61.86 -38.83
C GLY A 184 54.23 -62.05 -40.34
N PRO A 185 53.49 -61.33 -41.21
CA PRO A 185 53.72 -61.34 -42.66
C PRO A 185 55.17 -61.07 -43.09
N LEU A 186 55.88 -60.16 -42.42
CA LEU A 186 57.30 -59.90 -42.74
C LEU A 186 58.18 -61.13 -42.53
N SER A 187 58.06 -61.81 -41.38
CA SER A 187 58.85 -63.03 -41.11
C SER A 187 58.53 -64.18 -42.06
N TRP A 188 57.27 -64.29 -42.53
CA TRP A 188 56.89 -65.25 -43.56
C TRP A 188 57.46 -64.91 -44.95
N LEU A 189 57.51 -63.62 -45.32
CA LEU A 189 58.17 -63.17 -46.55
C LEU A 189 59.68 -63.39 -46.51
N GLU A 190 60.33 -63.05 -45.40
CA GLU A 190 61.77 -63.27 -45.21
C GLU A 190 62.14 -64.76 -45.23
N GLY A 191 61.33 -65.62 -44.61
CA GLY A 191 61.51 -67.07 -44.70
C GLY A 191 61.28 -67.63 -46.11
N ALA A 192 60.32 -67.08 -46.86
CA ALA A 192 60.06 -67.49 -48.24
C ALA A 192 61.17 -67.04 -49.21
N GLU A 193 61.66 -65.81 -49.10
CA GLU A 193 62.79 -65.28 -49.88
C GLU A 193 64.07 -66.09 -49.58
N GLN A 194 64.39 -66.34 -48.30
CA GLN A 194 65.53 -67.18 -47.92
C GLN A 194 65.44 -68.62 -48.45
N LEU A 195 64.24 -69.21 -48.49
CA LEU A 195 64.04 -70.54 -49.07
C LEU A 195 64.27 -70.54 -50.60
N LEU A 196 63.86 -69.49 -51.31
CA LEU A 196 64.08 -69.34 -52.75
C LEU A 196 65.57 -69.12 -53.08
N ASP A 197 66.25 -68.26 -52.33
CA ASP A 197 67.71 -68.09 -52.41
C ASP A 197 68.45 -69.42 -52.15
N SER A 198 68.02 -70.17 -51.12
CA SER A 198 68.61 -71.49 -50.79
C SER A 198 68.38 -72.56 -51.88
N ALA A 199 67.35 -72.38 -52.72
CA ALA A 199 67.07 -73.21 -53.89
C ALA A 199 67.83 -72.74 -55.15
N GLY A 200 68.69 -71.72 -55.04
CA GLY A 200 69.47 -71.16 -56.15
C GLY A 200 68.70 -70.17 -57.04
N MET A 201 67.53 -69.69 -56.59
CA MET A 201 66.67 -68.78 -57.35
C MET A 201 66.87 -67.33 -56.88
N ASP A 202 68.02 -66.73 -57.21
CA ASP A 202 68.35 -65.33 -56.88
C ASP A 202 67.29 -64.35 -57.45
N LEU A 203 66.45 -63.80 -56.57
CA LEU A 203 65.41 -62.83 -56.94
C LEU A 203 65.96 -61.43 -57.25
N HIS A 204 67.19 -61.11 -56.83
CA HIS A 204 67.76 -59.78 -57.00
C HIS A 204 68.35 -59.53 -58.40
N THR A 205 68.51 -60.57 -59.24
CA THR A 205 69.08 -60.44 -60.60
C THR A 205 68.17 -60.89 -61.76
N SER A 206 66.84 -60.80 -61.64
CA SER A 206 65.91 -61.18 -62.74
C SER A 206 65.06 -60.02 -63.30
N SER A 207 65.67 -59.22 -64.19
CA SER A 207 64.94 -58.29 -65.09
C SER A 207 65.48 -58.25 -66.53
N LYS A 208 66.51 -59.04 -66.85
CA LYS A 208 67.10 -59.19 -68.20
C LYS A 208 67.61 -60.62 -68.38
N GLY A 209 67.30 -61.23 -69.52
CA GLY A 209 67.95 -62.47 -69.98
C GLY A 209 67.01 -63.67 -70.12
N LEU A 210 66.33 -63.77 -71.27
CA LEU A 210 65.95 -65.07 -71.81
C LEU A 210 67.24 -65.79 -72.24
N CYS A 211 67.55 -66.95 -71.67
CA CYS A 211 68.63 -67.80 -72.18
C CYS A 211 68.14 -68.63 -73.39
N PRO A 212 68.94 -68.77 -74.48
CA PRO A 212 68.46 -69.41 -75.71
C PRO A 212 68.49 -70.94 -75.69
N ALA A 213 67.75 -71.52 -76.63
CA ALA A 213 67.51 -72.95 -76.85
C ALA A 213 68.73 -73.89 -76.79
N GLY A 214 68.54 -75.05 -76.14
CA GLY A 214 69.40 -76.23 -76.24
C GLY A 214 68.77 -77.47 -75.58
N HIS A 215 68.90 -78.64 -76.23
CA HIS A 215 68.62 -80.01 -75.73
C HIS A 215 67.16 -80.39 -75.35
N PRO A 216 66.39 -80.99 -76.30
CA PRO A 216 65.00 -81.41 -76.09
C PRO A 216 64.73 -82.77 -75.39
N TRP A 217 65.56 -83.24 -74.44
CA TRP A 217 65.35 -84.59 -73.84
C TRP A 217 65.57 -84.68 -72.32
N GLU A 218 64.61 -84.19 -71.53
CA GLU A 218 64.32 -84.74 -70.18
C GLU A 218 62.92 -84.34 -69.63
N CYS A 219 61.84 -84.82 -70.29
CA CYS A 219 60.46 -84.47 -69.94
C CYS A 219 59.89 -85.13 -68.65
N GLY A 220 60.74 -85.50 -67.69
CA GLY A 220 60.31 -85.98 -66.36
C GLY A 220 59.69 -84.86 -65.52
N MET A 221 60.43 -83.74 -65.36
CA MET A 221 59.99 -82.55 -64.61
C MET A 221 58.73 -81.90 -65.19
N SER A 222 58.46 -82.11 -66.49
CA SER A 222 57.31 -81.53 -67.21
C SER A 222 55.96 -81.85 -66.55
N TRP A 223 55.75 -83.06 -66.03
CA TRP A 223 54.43 -83.43 -65.49
C TRP A 223 54.14 -82.74 -64.15
N GLN A 224 55.11 -82.68 -63.24
CA GLN A 224 54.95 -81.98 -61.97
C GLN A 224 54.85 -80.46 -62.17
N ALA A 225 55.67 -79.86 -63.05
CA ALA A 225 55.57 -78.45 -63.39
C ALA A 225 54.21 -78.08 -64.02
N ARG A 226 53.69 -78.92 -64.94
CA ARG A 226 52.39 -78.69 -65.60
C ARG A 226 51.21 -78.94 -64.67
N TRP A 227 51.32 -79.90 -63.74
CA TRP A 227 50.33 -80.11 -62.68
C TRP A 227 50.32 -78.96 -61.67
N LEU A 228 51.48 -78.45 -61.25
CA LEU A 228 51.59 -77.26 -60.40
C LEU A 228 51.00 -76.02 -61.10
N LEU A 229 51.31 -75.78 -62.37
CA LEU A 229 50.72 -74.68 -63.14
C LEU A 229 49.19 -74.81 -63.27
N ALA A 230 48.65 -76.02 -63.50
CA ALA A 230 47.21 -76.25 -63.55
C ALA A 230 46.53 -76.12 -62.18
N ALA A 231 47.18 -76.57 -61.10
CA ALA A 231 46.69 -76.44 -59.74
C ALA A 231 46.69 -74.97 -59.28
N LEU A 232 47.75 -74.22 -59.58
CA LEU A 232 47.85 -72.77 -59.35
C LEU A 232 46.84 -72.00 -60.19
N GLY A 233 46.62 -72.38 -61.46
CA GLY A 233 45.56 -71.81 -62.30
C GLY A 233 44.16 -72.01 -61.70
N SER A 234 43.81 -73.24 -61.32
CA SER A 234 42.52 -73.52 -60.69
C SER A 234 42.36 -72.86 -59.31
N LEU A 235 43.46 -72.67 -58.56
CA LEU A 235 43.46 -71.93 -57.30
C LEU A 235 43.26 -70.42 -57.54
N LEU A 236 43.88 -69.88 -58.59
CA LEU A 236 43.72 -68.48 -58.99
C LEU A 236 42.29 -68.19 -59.44
N GLU A 237 41.70 -69.02 -60.31
CA GLU A 237 40.30 -68.93 -60.73
C GLU A 237 39.35 -68.96 -59.53
N LYS A 238 39.52 -69.92 -58.60
CA LYS A 238 38.72 -70.00 -57.37
C LYS A 238 38.92 -68.79 -56.47
N SER A 239 40.13 -68.25 -56.37
CA SER A 239 40.41 -67.02 -55.61
C SER A 239 39.72 -65.81 -56.25
N GLN A 240 39.67 -65.74 -57.59
CA GLN A 240 39.00 -64.69 -58.34
C GLN A 240 37.47 -64.77 -58.15
N GLU A 241 36.87 -65.96 -58.28
CA GLU A 241 35.45 -66.15 -57.93
C GLU A 241 35.15 -65.77 -56.47
N MET A 242 36.03 -66.13 -55.52
CA MET A 242 35.88 -65.75 -54.11
C MET A 242 35.94 -64.23 -53.92
N THR A 243 36.85 -63.52 -54.62
CA THR A 243 36.87 -62.04 -54.57
C THR A 243 35.60 -61.42 -55.15
N GLN A 244 35.06 -61.94 -56.26
CA GLN A 244 33.80 -61.46 -56.85
C GLN A 244 32.60 -61.72 -55.94
N ARG A 245 32.52 -62.91 -55.30
CA ARG A 245 31.49 -63.23 -54.31
C ARG A 245 31.58 -62.32 -53.09
N ASN A 246 32.80 -62.05 -52.59
CA ASN A 246 33.01 -61.15 -51.47
C ASN A 246 32.66 -59.69 -51.82
N GLN A 247 33.01 -59.21 -53.03
CA GLN A 247 32.62 -57.88 -53.51
C GLN A 247 31.09 -57.74 -53.59
N MET A 248 30.40 -58.72 -54.17
CA MET A 248 28.93 -58.71 -54.27
C MET A 248 28.25 -58.75 -52.88
N LEU A 249 28.76 -59.56 -51.95
CA LEU A 249 28.26 -59.59 -50.56
C LEU A 249 28.57 -58.28 -49.81
N GLN A 250 29.71 -57.65 -50.06
CA GLN A 250 30.06 -56.36 -49.48
C GLN A 250 29.16 -55.24 -50.02
N GLU A 251 28.92 -55.20 -51.34
CA GLU A 251 27.94 -54.27 -51.93
C GLU A 251 26.52 -54.45 -51.37
N GLN A 252 26.08 -55.69 -51.13
CA GLN A 252 24.78 -55.94 -50.50
C GLN A 252 24.74 -55.47 -49.04
N LEU A 253 25.84 -55.65 -48.30
CA LEU A 253 25.96 -55.22 -46.91
C LEU A 253 26.03 -53.70 -46.79
N GLU A 254 26.74 -53.03 -47.70
CA GLU A 254 26.79 -51.57 -47.82
C GLU A 254 25.39 -51.00 -48.14
N LYS A 255 24.68 -51.55 -49.14
CA LYS A 255 23.29 -51.14 -49.47
C LYS A 255 22.30 -51.36 -48.31
N LEU A 256 22.46 -52.43 -47.53
CA LEU A 256 21.66 -52.66 -46.32
C LEU A 256 22.00 -51.68 -45.18
N GLN A 257 23.26 -51.27 -45.06
CA GLN A 257 23.68 -50.23 -44.10
C GLN A 257 23.18 -48.84 -44.51
N GLU A 258 23.18 -48.52 -45.80
CA GLU A 258 22.62 -47.28 -46.36
C GLU A 258 21.12 -47.20 -46.07
N LEU A 259 20.33 -48.22 -46.45
CA LEU A 259 18.88 -48.27 -46.16
C LEU A 259 18.57 -48.24 -44.65
N GLN A 260 19.41 -48.87 -43.81
CA GLN A 260 19.25 -48.78 -42.36
C GLN A 260 19.57 -47.38 -41.83
N ALA A 261 20.58 -46.70 -42.36
CA ALA A 261 20.94 -45.34 -42.00
C ALA A 261 19.87 -44.34 -42.45
N GLU A 262 19.30 -44.49 -43.64
CA GLU A 262 18.18 -43.70 -44.15
C GLU A 262 16.94 -43.84 -43.25
N LEU A 263 16.51 -45.08 -42.95
CA LEU A 263 15.36 -45.33 -42.08
C LEU A 263 15.56 -44.76 -40.66
N LEU A 264 16.77 -44.88 -40.10
CA LEU A 264 17.11 -44.25 -38.83
C LEU A 264 17.08 -42.72 -38.92
N GLN A 265 17.57 -42.14 -40.02
CA GLN A 265 17.54 -40.69 -40.23
C GLN A 265 16.11 -40.15 -40.44
N GLU A 266 15.21 -40.92 -41.05
CA GLU A 266 13.79 -40.57 -41.14
C GLU A 266 13.12 -40.62 -39.77
N HIS A 267 13.33 -41.68 -38.98
CA HIS A 267 12.79 -41.75 -37.63
C HIS A 267 13.35 -40.67 -36.68
N THR A 268 14.62 -40.27 -36.80
CA THR A 268 15.12 -39.12 -36.01
C THR A 268 14.47 -37.81 -36.43
N LYS A 269 14.32 -37.53 -37.74
CA LYS A 269 13.61 -36.33 -38.23
C LYS A 269 12.14 -36.33 -37.77
N GLU A 270 11.47 -37.49 -37.79
CA GLU A 270 10.08 -37.63 -37.36
C GLU A 270 9.93 -37.36 -35.85
N LEU A 271 10.88 -37.83 -35.03
CA LEU A 271 10.93 -37.54 -33.60
C LEU A 271 11.29 -36.07 -33.32
N GLU A 272 12.25 -35.49 -34.05
CA GLU A 272 12.60 -34.07 -33.96
C GLU A 272 11.40 -33.17 -34.27
N ALA A 273 10.69 -33.43 -35.37
CA ALA A 273 9.48 -32.69 -35.74
C ALA A 273 8.36 -32.83 -34.70
N LYS A 274 8.17 -34.03 -34.12
CA LYS A 274 7.20 -34.24 -33.02
C LYS A 274 7.59 -33.45 -31.78
N HIS A 275 8.87 -33.48 -31.36
CA HIS A 275 9.34 -32.71 -30.22
C HIS A 275 9.25 -31.19 -30.46
N GLU A 276 9.53 -30.71 -31.67
CA GLU A 276 9.36 -29.30 -32.02
C GLU A 276 7.88 -28.90 -31.95
N GLN A 277 6.97 -29.70 -32.52
CA GLN A 277 5.53 -29.45 -32.42
C GLN A 277 5.05 -29.45 -30.95
N ASP A 278 5.52 -30.38 -30.13
CA ASP A 278 5.21 -30.45 -28.69
C ASP A 278 5.71 -29.20 -27.94
N LEU A 279 6.89 -28.68 -28.31
CA LEU A 279 7.46 -27.45 -27.75
C LEU A 279 6.67 -26.22 -28.21
N GLN A 280 6.29 -26.13 -29.49
CA GLN A 280 5.45 -25.05 -30.02
C GLN A 280 4.08 -25.01 -29.31
N ILE A 281 3.45 -26.17 -29.09
CA ILE A 281 2.18 -26.30 -28.35
C ILE A 281 2.37 -25.85 -26.89
N LYS A 282 3.44 -26.28 -26.20
CA LYS A 282 3.72 -25.87 -24.81
C LYS A 282 3.99 -24.37 -24.71
N ILE A 283 4.71 -23.78 -25.66
CA ILE A 283 4.94 -22.33 -25.73
C ILE A 283 3.61 -21.58 -25.93
N GLN A 284 2.76 -22.03 -26.85
CA GLN A 284 1.43 -21.43 -27.06
C GLN A 284 0.54 -21.55 -25.81
N HIS A 285 0.56 -22.69 -25.11
CA HIS A 285 -0.17 -22.87 -23.85
C HIS A 285 0.31 -21.89 -22.76
N ILE A 286 1.63 -21.76 -22.59
CA ILE A 286 2.22 -20.83 -21.61
C ILE A 286 1.85 -19.39 -21.96
N ILE A 287 1.88 -19.00 -23.23
CA ILE A 287 1.45 -17.65 -23.67
C ILE A 287 -0.03 -17.44 -23.32
N LEU A 288 -0.92 -18.38 -23.70
CA LEU A 288 -2.36 -18.26 -23.42
C LEU A 288 -2.69 -18.23 -21.92
N GLU A 289 -1.95 -18.94 -21.08
CA GLU A 289 -2.09 -18.84 -19.62
C GLU A 289 -1.58 -17.49 -19.08
N LYS A 290 -0.42 -17.01 -19.54
CA LYS A 290 0.13 -15.70 -19.11
C LYS A 290 -0.72 -14.53 -19.59
N ASP A 291 -1.30 -14.60 -20.79
CA ASP A 291 -2.28 -13.64 -21.29
C ASP A 291 -3.57 -13.66 -20.46
N LYS A 292 -4.04 -14.84 -20.05
CA LYS A 292 -5.22 -15.00 -19.19
C LYS A 292 -4.98 -14.49 -17.76
N GLU A 293 -3.83 -14.79 -17.15
CA GLU A 293 -3.40 -14.22 -15.86
C GLU A 293 -3.30 -12.69 -15.95
N SER A 294 -2.61 -12.18 -16.98
CA SER A 294 -2.44 -10.73 -17.19
C SER A 294 -3.77 -10.03 -17.40
N LYS A 295 -4.70 -10.65 -18.14
CA LYS A 295 -6.06 -10.17 -18.30
C LYS A 295 -6.83 -10.16 -16.98
N GLN A 296 -6.71 -11.19 -16.14
CA GLN A 296 -7.35 -11.23 -14.83
C GLN A 296 -6.80 -10.15 -13.88
N ILE A 297 -5.50 -9.88 -13.91
CA ILE A 297 -4.86 -8.80 -13.14
C ILE A 297 -5.29 -7.42 -13.65
N LEU A 298 -5.43 -7.25 -14.97
CA LEU A 298 -5.97 -6.02 -15.57
C LEU A 298 -7.47 -5.84 -15.23
N GLU A 299 -8.27 -6.91 -15.23
CA GLU A 299 -9.68 -6.84 -14.84
C GLU A 299 -9.85 -6.53 -13.34
N SER A 300 -9.02 -7.10 -12.45
CA SER A 300 -9.06 -6.79 -11.01
C SER A 300 -8.59 -5.36 -10.69
N THR A 301 -7.48 -4.91 -11.29
CA THR A 301 -7.01 -3.53 -11.10
C THR A 301 -7.98 -2.51 -11.68
N VAL A 302 -8.64 -2.79 -12.81
CA VAL A 302 -9.71 -1.93 -13.35
C VAL A 302 -10.95 -1.91 -12.46
N THR A 303 -11.34 -3.01 -11.80
CA THR A 303 -12.47 -2.96 -10.84
C THR A 303 -12.09 -2.21 -9.56
N GLU A 304 -10.87 -2.38 -9.06
CA GLU A 304 -10.36 -1.61 -7.92
C GLU A 304 -10.32 -0.10 -8.19
N GLU A 305 -9.74 0.34 -9.31
CA GLU A 305 -9.68 1.76 -9.66
C GLU A 305 -11.07 2.33 -9.93
N LYS A 306 -11.96 1.55 -10.56
CA LYS A 306 -13.37 1.94 -10.72
C LYS A 306 -14.06 2.16 -9.37
N ASP A 307 -13.77 1.34 -8.37
CA ASP A 307 -14.37 1.46 -7.03
C ASP A 307 -13.70 2.53 -6.16
N LYS A 308 -12.40 2.81 -6.35
CA LYS A 308 -11.71 3.98 -5.80
C LYS A 308 -12.32 5.27 -6.38
N CYS A 309 -12.52 5.33 -7.70
CA CYS A 309 -13.18 6.45 -8.38
C CYS A 309 -14.63 6.66 -7.90
N LYS A 310 -15.43 5.60 -7.75
CA LYS A 310 -16.79 5.70 -7.15
C LYS A 310 -16.74 6.35 -5.77
N LYS A 311 -15.89 5.85 -4.86
CA LYS A 311 -15.77 6.36 -3.49
C LYS A 311 -15.38 7.84 -3.47
N ALA A 312 -14.40 8.24 -4.28
CA ALA A 312 -14.02 9.64 -4.43
C ALA A 312 -15.17 10.51 -4.94
N VAL A 313 -15.93 10.05 -5.95
CA VAL A 313 -17.12 10.77 -6.46
C VAL A 313 -18.22 10.86 -5.40
N GLU A 314 -18.48 9.81 -4.63
CA GLU A 314 -19.44 9.85 -3.52
C GLU A 314 -19.00 10.79 -2.39
N GLU A 315 -17.71 10.87 -2.09
CA GLU A 315 -17.15 11.79 -1.11
C GLU A 315 -17.27 13.25 -1.57
N GLU A 316 -16.95 13.55 -2.83
CA GLU A 316 -17.18 14.89 -3.40
C GLU A 316 -18.68 15.24 -3.47
N GLN A 317 -19.56 14.29 -3.80
CA GLN A 317 -21.01 14.50 -3.73
C GLN A 317 -21.49 14.81 -2.30
N LYS A 318 -20.96 14.12 -1.28
CA LYS A 318 -21.25 14.42 0.14
C LYS A 318 -20.77 15.84 0.52
N LYS A 319 -19.57 16.25 0.08
CA LYS A 319 -19.02 17.61 0.28
C LYS A 319 -19.87 18.67 -0.44
N ILE A 320 -20.32 18.43 -1.66
CA ILE A 320 -21.22 19.33 -2.40
C ILE A 320 -22.55 19.48 -1.65
N GLN A 321 -23.17 18.39 -1.21
CA GLN A 321 -24.40 18.44 -0.40
C GLN A 321 -24.21 19.15 0.94
N GLU A 322 -23.03 19.05 1.58
CA GLU A 322 -22.65 19.81 2.78
C GLU A 322 -22.62 21.32 2.50
N LEU A 323 -21.94 21.71 1.42
CA LEU A 323 -21.83 23.11 0.99
C LEU A 323 -23.18 23.67 0.56
N GLU A 324 -24.02 22.93 -0.14
CA GLU A 324 -25.39 23.33 -0.48
C GLU A 324 -26.30 23.50 0.75
N ARG A 325 -26.14 22.66 1.77
CA ARG A 325 -26.86 22.80 3.05
C ARG A 325 -26.38 24.02 3.82
N HIS A 326 -25.07 24.28 3.83
CA HIS A 326 -24.48 25.48 4.43
C HIS A 326 -24.92 26.77 3.70
N LEU A 327 -24.91 26.78 2.36
CA LEU A 327 -25.36 27.91 1.55
C LEU A 327 -26.86 28.18 1.72
N ARG A 328 -27.71 27.15 1.79
CA ARG A 328 -29.14 27.30 2.12
C ARG A 328 -29.34 27.91 3.52
N SER A 329 -28.64 27.39 4.53
CA SER A 329 -28.70 27.95 5.89
C SER A 329 -28.23 29.40 5.96
N MET A 330 -27.18 29.77 5.20
CA MET A 330 -26.75 31.17 5.06
C MET A 330 -27.79 32.03 4.35
N ALA A 331 -28.45 31.53 3.31
CA ALA A 331 -29.50 32.25 2.59
C ALA A 331 -30.75 32.47 3.47
N GLU A 332 -31.19 31.47 4.22
CA GLU A 332 -32.26 31.61 5.22
C GLU A 332 -31.91 32.62 6.32
N ALA A 333 -30.66 32.60 6.80
CA ALA A 333 -30.17 33.56 7.80
C ALA A 333 -30.01 34.98 7.24
N ALA A 334 -29.81 35.13 5.93
CA ALA A 334 -29.83 36.42 5.25
C ALA A 334 -31.26 36.92 5.02
N ALA A 335 -32.19 36.04 4.63
CA ALA A 335 -33.61 36.37 4.46
C ALA A 335 -34.24 36.82 5.78
N LYS A 336 -34.04 36.08 6.88
CA LYS A 336 -34.51 36.47 8.22
C LYS A 336 -33.94 37.81 8.67
N LYS A 337 -32.68 38.12 8.33
CA LYS A 337 -32.09 39.45 8.59
C LYS A 337 -32.68 40.55 7.73
N ALA A 338 -33.07 40.27 6.49
CA ALA A 338 -33.78 41.22 5.65
C ALA A 338 -35.20 41.50 6.18
N GLU A 339 -35.91 40.46 6.64
CA GLU A 339 -37.21 40.57 7.33
C GLU A 339 -37.08 41.38 8.64
N GLU A 340 -36.08 41.07 9.48
CA GLU A 340 -35.74 41.85 10.68
C GLU A 340 -35.42 43.32 10.34
N GLN A 341 -34.67 43.55 9.26
CA GLN A 341 -34.34 44.89 8.78
C GLN A 341 -35.59 45.66 8.32
N GLU A 342 -36.42 45.11 7.43
CA GLU A 342 -37.67 45.75 7.01
C GLU A 342 -38.62 46.01 8.20
N LEU A 343 -38.70 45.09 9.18
CA LEU A 343 -39.47 45.31 10.40
C LEU A 343 -38.91 46.44 11.29
N THR A 344 -37.58 46.64 11.31
CA THR A 344 -36.98 47.78 12.02
C THR A 344 -37.13 49.08 11.24
N GLU A 345 -37.02 49.05 9.91
CA GLU A 345 -37.27 50.22 9.06
C GLU A 345 -38.73 50.63 9.04
N GLY A 346 -39.68 49.70 9.08
CA GLY A 346 -41.11 49.97 9.24
C GLY A 346 -41.39 50.74 10.52
N LYS A 347 -40.89 50.24 11.66
CA LYS A 347 -41.00 50.92 12.97
C LYS A 347 -40.32 52.29 13.01
N LEU A 348 -39.20 52.46 12.29
CA LEU A 348 -38.56 53.77 12.14
C LEU A 348 -39.41 54.73 11.30
N ARG A 349 -40.07 54.26 10.24
CA ARG A 349 -41.00 55.06 9.42
C ARG A 349 -42.27 55.42 10.20
N GLU A 350 -42.81 54.49 11.00
CA GLU A 350 -43.93 54.73 11.93
C GLU A 350 -43.56 55.80 12.97
N ALA A 351 -42.44 55.66 13.66
CA ALA A 351 -41.98 56.65 14.65
C ALA A 351 -41.63 58.02 14.04
N LEU A 352 -41.19 58.07 12.78
CA LEU A 352 -41.03 59.33 12.04
C LEU A 352 -42.39 59.96 11.72
N HIS A 353 -43.39 59.19 11.30
CA HIS A 353 -44.74 59.69 11.07
C HIS A 353 -45.41 60.19 12.35
N GLU A 354 -45.25 59.49 13.48
CA GLU A 354 -45.69 59.96 14.81
C GLU A 354 -45.02 61.29 15.19
N LEU A 355 -43.72 61.45 14.92
CA LEU A 355 -43.01 62.73 15.14
C LEU A 355 -43.52 63.85 14.21
N GLU A 356 -43.80 63.54 12.93
CA GLU A 356 -44.39 64.48 11.99
C GLU A 356 -45.80 64.92 12.44
N GLU A 357 -46.66 63.98 12.85
CA GLU A 357 -47.96 64.30 13.45
C GLU A 357 -47.84 65.16 14.72
N ILE A 358 -46.94 64.80 15.65
CA ILE A 358 -46.71 65.57 16.88
C ILE A 358 -46.21 66.99 16.57
N THR A 359 -45.35 67.16 15.56
CA THR A 359 -44.91 68.50 15.13
C THR A 359 -46.02 69.30 14.45
N ALA A 360 -46.87 68.67 13.64
CA ALA A 360 -48.05 69.30 13.05
C ALA A 360 -49.09 69.71 14.11
N GLN A 361 -49.42 68.82 15.05
CA GLN A 361 -50.28 69.11 16.20
C GLN A 361 -49.72 70.25 17.05
N LYS A 362 -48.41 70.26 17.31
CA LYS A 362 -47.72 71.33 18.03
C LYS A 362 -47.79 72.67 17.28
N ALA A 363 -47.64 72.68 15.96
CA ALA A 363 -47.79 73.89 15.15
C ALA A 363 -49.23 74.44 15.20
N VAL A 364 -50.25 73.57 15.10
CA VAL A 364 -51.67 73.96 15.25
C VAL A 364 -51.95 74.53 16.65
N LEU A 365 -51.45 73.89 17.72
CA LEU A 365 -51.59 74.37 19.10
C LEU A 365 -50.85 75.70 19.36
N GLN A 366 -49.73 75.93 18.67
CA GLN A 366 -49.04 77.23 18.68
C GLN A 366 -49.86 78.31 17.96
N GLN A 367 -50.44 78.00 16.80
CA GLN A 367 -51.29 78.93 16.04
C GLN A 367 -52.59 79.27 16.79
N GLN A 368 -53.23 78.28 17.43
CA GLN A 368 -54.37 78.51 18.32
C GLN A 368 -53.99 79.39 19.52
N ASN A 369 -52.81 79.20 20.13
CA ASN A 369 -52.31 80.09 21.19
C ASN A 369 -52.11 81.53 20.70
N GLN A 370 -51.62 81.73 19.48
CA GLN A 370 -51.47 83.06 18.89
C GLN A 370 -52.83 83.73 18.65
N GLN A 371 -53.80 82.98 18.11
CA GLN A 371 -55.18 83.46 17.92
C GLN A 371 -55.86 83.82 19.25
N LEU A 372 -55.70 83.00 20.29
CA LEU A 372 -56.23 83.26 21.63
C LEU A 372 -55.62 84.52 22.26
N ARG A 373 -54.31 84.77 22.08
CA ARG A 373 -53.65 86.01 22.54
C ARG A 373 -54.21 87.23 21.83
N ALA A 374 -54.26 87.22 20.50
CA ALA A 374 -54.81 88.33 19.71
C ALA A 374 -56.27 88.64 20.09
N ALA A 375 -57.11 87.62 20.27
CA ALA A 375 -58.49 87.78 20.70
C ALA A 375 -58.64 88.26 22.17
N GLN A 376 -57.62 88.06 23.02
CA GLN A 376 -57.61 88.57 24.39
C GLN A 376 -57.07 90.00 24.47
N GLU A 377 -56.06 90.33 23.66
CA GLU A 377 -55.59 91.71 23.44
C GLU A 377 -56.72 92.58 22.87
N GLU A 378 -57.49 92.08 21.90
CA GLU A 378 -58.67 92.79 21.38
C GLU A 378 -59.74 93.01 22.47
N LYS A 379 -60.01 92.01 23.33
CA LYS A 379 -60.97 92.14 24.44
C LYS A 379 -60.55 93.17 25.48
N GLU A 380 -59.27 93.24 25.86
CA GLU A 380 -58.79 94.29 26.76
C GLU A 380 -58.85 95.66 26.07
N LEU A 381 -58.61 95.75 24.76
CA LEU A 381 -58.75 97.00 24.00
C LEU A 381 -60.23 97.45 23.88
N GLN A 382 -61.17 96.52 23.72
CA GLN A 382 -62.61 96.79 23.81
C GLN A 382 -63.02 97.25 25.23
N ARG A 383 -62.47 96.61 26.28
CA ARG A 383 -62.69 96.98 27.68
C ARG A 383 -62.18 98.38 28.02
N LEU A 384 -61.02 98.76 27.50
CA LEU A 384 -60.46 100.12 27.66
C LEU A 384 -61.39 101.17 27.05
N LYS A 385 -61.88 100.96 25.82
CA LYS A 385 -62.88 101.84 25.18
C LYS A 385 -64.15 101.99 26.02
N LEU A 386 -64.72 100.87 26.47
CA LEU A 386 -65.90 100.90 27.37
C LEU A 386 -65.62 101.65 28.68
N GLN A 387 -64.39 101.62 29.19
CA GLN A 387 -63.99 102.37 30.37
C GLN A 387 -63.85 103.88 30.10
N GLU A 388 -63.40 104.26 28.90
CA GLU A 388 -63.40 105.66 28.42
C GLU A 388 -64.84 106.17 28.21
N ASP A 389 -65.71 105.38 27.57
CA ASP A 389 -67.14 105.69 27.40
C ASP A 389 -67.82 105.90 28.77
N ILE A 390 -67.60 104.99 29.72
CA ILE A 390 -68.11 105.11 31.10
C ILE A 390 -67.57 106.36 31.80
N ALA A 391 -66.33 106.78 31.55
CA ALA A 391 -65.79 108.03 32.08
C ALA A 391 -66.49 109.25 31.45
N GLY A 392 -66.76 109.22 30.14
CA GLY A 392 -67.54 110.24 29.43
C GLY A 392 -68.96 110.37 29.96
N TYR A 393 -69.70 109.26 30.08
CA TYR A 393 -71.05 109.26 30.66
C TYR A 393 -71.08 109.71 32.13
N ARG A 394 -70.05 109.37 32.92
CA ARG A 394 -69.91 109.87 34.30
C ARG A 394 -69.69 111.38 34.33
N GLU A 395 -68.86 111.92 33.44
CA GLU A 395 -68.67 113.37 33.35
C GLU A 395 -69.95 114.07 32.90
N GLN A 396 -70.63 113.56 31.86
CA GLN A 396 -71.93 114.06 31.44
C GLN A 396 -72.96 114.06 32.60
N SER A 397 -72.97 113.01 33.41
CA SER A 397 -73.82 112.94 34.61
C SER A 397 -73.47 114.01 35.65
N LYS A 398 -72.19 114.32 35.88
CA LYS A 398 -71.80 115.47 36.74
C LYS A 398 -72.30 116.80 36.17
N GLN A 399 -72.13 117.02 34.87
CA GLN A 399 -72.58 118.24 34.20
C GLN A 399 -74.12 118.38 34.29
N HIS A 400 -74.86 117.28 34.16
CA HIS A 400 -76.30 117.24 34.43
C HIS A 400 -76.61 117.55 35.91
N SER A 401 -75.92 116.96 36.89
CA SER A 401 -76.11 117.27 38.31
C SER A 401 -75.82 118.73 38.66
N LEU A 402 -74.77 119.33 38.10
CA LEU A 402 -74.47 120.76 38.26
C LEU A 402 -75.56 121.65 37.64
N THR A 403 -76.09 121.24 36.49
CA THR A 403 -77.21 121.94 35.83
C THR A 403 -78.50 121.82 36.65
N ILE A 404 -78.76 120.66 37.27
CA ILE A 404 -79.91 120.44 38.15
C ILE A 404 -79.80 121.32 39.39
N LEU A 405 -78.65 121.34 40.08
CA LEU A 405 -78.43 122.22 41.23
C LEU A 405 -78.68 123.71 40.88
N ALA A 406 -78.16 124.18 39.74
CA ALA A 406 -78.39 125.55 39.27
C ALA A 406 -79.86 125.84 38.85
N LEU A 407 -80.68 124.80 38.61
CA LEU A 407 -82.13 124.94 38.40
C LEU A 407 -82.91 124.84 39.71
N GLU A 408 -82.43 124.05 40.68
CA GLU A 408 -82.97 123.94 42.04
C GLU A 408 -82.76 125.24 42.83
N ASP A 409 -81.56 125.85 42.76
CA ASP A 409 -81.29 127.17 43.35
C ASP A 409 -82.23 128.25 42.79
N ARG A 410 -82.43 128.27 41.47
CA ARG A 410 -83.38 129.19 40.81
C ARG A 410 -84.84 128.90 41.16
N LEU A 411 -85.18 127.66 41.51
CA LEU A 411 -86.50 127.29 42.05
C LEU A 411 -86.66 127.73 43.51
N LEU A 412 -85.58 127.71 44.31
CA LEU A 412 -85.57 128.26 45.66
C LEU A 412 -85.71 129.79 45.64
N GLU A 413 -85.01 130.48 44.74
CA GLU A 413 -85.20 131.93 44.48
C GLU A 413 -86.66 132.24 44.08
N ALA A 414 -87.21 131.49 43.11
CA ALA A 414 -88.59 131.69 42.65
C ALA A 414 -89.63 131.39 43.74
N THR A 415 -89.42 130.36 44.58
CA THR A 415 -90.35 130.05 45.69
C THR A 415 -90.22 131.04 46.85
N GLN A 416 -89.06 131.66 47.06
CA GLN A 416 -88.92 132.79 47.99
C GLN A 416 -89.62 134.05 47.46
N GLN A 417 -89.50 134.36 46.16
CA GLN A 417 -90.29 135.42 45.52
C GLN A 417 -91.80 135.14 45.63
N GLN A 418 -92.24 133.91 45.40
CA GLN A 418 -93.64 133.52 45.57
C GLN A 418 -94.10 133.63 47.02
N LYS A 419 -93.25 133.32 48.02
CA LYS A 419 -93.59 133.53 49.44
C LYS A 419 -93.80 135.01 49.78
N VAL A 420 -92.93 135.92 49.32
CA VAL A 420 -93.14 137.35 49.53
C VAL A 420 -94.46 137.81 48.88
N LEU A 421 -94.74 137.35 47.66
CA LEU A 421 -96.01 137.62 46.98
C LEU A 421 -97.23 136.98 47.68
N GLU A 422 -97.07 135.84 48.36
CA GLU A 422 -98.14 135.20 49.16
C GLU A 422 -98.32 135.85 50.54
N GLU A 423 -97.28 136.43 51.13
CA GLU A 423 -97.36 137.26 52.34
C GLU A 423 -98.05 138.61 52.04
N GLU A 424 -97.74 139.24 50.90
CA GLU A 424 -98.51 140.38 50.36
C GLU A 424 -99.97 140.00 50.07
N LYS A 425 -100.20 138.80 49.52
CA LYS A 425 -101.56 138.26 49.31
C LYS A 425 -102.30 138.04 50.63
N ALA A 426 -101.64 137.49 51.65
CA ALA A 426 -102.24 137.24 52.96
C ALA A 426 -102.70 138.54 53.62
N ALA A 427 -101.88 139.60 53.56
CA ALA A 427 -102.23 140.95 54.04
C ALA A 427 -103.38 141.64 53.27
N LEU A 428 -103.77 141.09 52.11
CA LEU A 428 -104.93 141.50 51.31
C LEU A 428 -106.13 140.55 51.50
N VAL A 429 -105.90 139.25 51.73
CA VAL A 429 -106.94 138.23 51.95
C VAL A 429 -107.54 138.32 53.36
N GLU A 430 -106.76 138.67 54.38
CA GLU A 430 -107.29 138.93 55.74
C GLU A 430 -108.30 140.11 55.77
N LYS A 431 -108.37 140.91 54.69
CA LYS A 431 -109.35 141.99 54.50
C LYS A 431 -110.59 141.59 53.68
N MET A 432 -110.68 140.38 53.13
CA MET A 432 -111.77 139.97 52.24
C MET A 432 -112.33 138.56 52.54
N GLU A 433 -112.91 138.43 53.74
CA GLU A 433 -114.02 137.50 54.03
C GLU A 433 -113.69 135.99 53.89
N GLY A 434 -114.66 135.12 54.17
CA GLY A 434 -114.46 133.66 54.10
C GLY A 434 -115.72 132.89 53.74
N LEU A 435 -115.57 131.70 53.13
CA LEU A 435 -116.59 130.66 52.92
C LEU A 435 -115.94 129.30 52.52
N GLN A 436 -116.75 128.27 52.24
CA GLN A 436 -116.47 126.82 52.47
C GLN A 436 -115.87 125.93 51.32
N CYS A 437 -115.18 124.84 51.75
CA CYS A 437 -115.22 123.40 51.34
C CYS A 437 -114.93 122.81 49.91
N ASP A 438 -113.99 121.83 49.89
CA ASP A 438 -114.01 120.40 49.41
C ASP A 438 -114.35 119.92 47.95
N ALA A 439 -113.56 118.96 47.38
CA ALA A 439 -113.99 117.58 46.90
C ALA A 439 -113.04 116.74 45.95
N HIS A 440 -113.22 115.40 46.01
CA HIS A 440 -112.53 114.14 45.52
C HIS A 440 -112.37 113.70 44.01
N SER A 441 -111.63 112.58 43.70
CA SER A 441 -112.06 111.33 42.92
C SER A 441 -110.95 110.29 42.43
N SER A 442 -111.27 109.16 41.70
CA SER A 442 -110.52 107.82 41.61
C SER A 442 -110.71 106.93 40.28
N THR A 443 -110.14 105.66 40.11
CA THR A 443 -110.79 104.34 39.56
C THR A 443 -110.09 103.27 38.54
N SER A 444 -110.30 101.89 38.68
CA SER A 444 -110.30 100.59 37.78
C SER A 444 -109.05 99.96 37.01
N GLY A 445 -108.87 98.73 36.36
CA GLY A 445 -109.52 97.37 36.03
C GLY A 445 -108.68 96.46 35.00
N ILE A 446 -108.95 95.29 34.26
CA ILE A 446 -109.51 93.84 34.33
C ILE A 446 -109.45 93.13 32.86
N TRP A 447 -109.47 91.83 32.33
CA TRP A 447 -109.41 90.28 32.49
C TRP A 447 -109.36 89.53 31.03
N LEU A 448 -109.40 88.23 30.53
CA LEU A 448 -109.41 86.68 30.74
C LEU A 448 -109.28 85.88 29.32
N LYS A 449 -109.37 84.54 28.89
CA LYS A 449 -109.36 83.03 29.29
C LYS A 449 -109.41 81.93 28.08
N ILE A 450 -109.13 80.58 28.25
CA ILE A 450 -109.70 79.27 27.59
C ILE A 450 -109.07 78.39 26.38
N CYS A 451 -109.48 77.08 26.19
CA CYS A 451 -109.08 75.94 25.22
C CYS A 451 -110.31 74.99 24.78
N PRO A 452 -110.34 73.66 24.30
CA PRO A 452 -109.42 72.57 23.73
C PRO A 452 -109.98 71.46 22.66
N ALA A 453 -109.19 70.39 22.27
CA ALA A 453 -109.48 68.91 21.92
C ALA A 453 -109.81 68.21 20.51
N VAL A 454 -109.24 66.98 20.25
CA VAL A 454 -109.56 65.81 19.28
C VAL A 454 -109.10 65.87 17.76
N GLY A 455 -108.82 64.81 16.90
CA GLY A 455 -108.47 63.33 16.96
C GLY A 455 -109.00 62.35 15.81
N SER A 456 -108.21 61.47 15.10
CA SER A 456 -108.71 60.40 14.13
C SER A 456 -107.76 59.26 13.53
N HIS A 457 -108.27 58.00 13.50
CA HIS A 457 -108.07 56.75 12.69
C HIS A 457 -106.83 56.21 11.89
N VAL A 458 -105.77 56.94 11.51
CA VAL A 458 -104.86 56.44 10.41
C VAL A 458 -103.95 55.23 10.74
N CYS A 459 -103.59 54.99 12.01
CA CYS A 459 -102.41 54.18 12.37
C CYS A 459 -102.49 52.66 12.08
N VAL A 460 -103.65 52.02 12.28
CA VAL A 460 -103.75 50.55 12.43
C VAL A 460 -103.42 49.77 11.15
N ARG A 461 -103.78 50.28 9.97
CA ARG A 461 -103.67 49.54 8.70
C ARG A 461 -102.21 49.34 8.27
N LYS A 462 -101.36 50.35 8.49
CA LYS A 462 -99.91 50.31 8.18
C LYS A 462 -99.18 49.20 8.94
N LEU A 463 -99.50 49.02 10.22
CA LEU A 463 -98.86 48.00 11.07
C LEU A 463 -99.21 46.57 10.63
N GLN A 464 -100.35 46.36 9.96
CA GLN A 464 -100.71 45.05 9.41
C GLN A 464 -99.95 44.75 8.10
N GLU A 465 -99.77 45.76 7.24
CA GLU A 465 -98.99 45.65 6.00
C GLU A 465 -97.49 45.43 6.30
N GLU A 466 -96.93 46.17 7.25
CA GLU A 466 -95.54 45.98 7.71
C GLU A 466 -95.32 44.61 8.37
N LEU A 467 -96.27 44.14 9.20
CA LEU A 467 -96.20 42.80 9.79
C LEU A 467 -96.23 41.69 8.73
N ALA A 468 -97.04 41.83 7.67
CA ALA A 468 -97.07 40.89 6.56
C ALA A 468 -95.74 40.88 5.78
N GLY A 469 -95.12 42.05 5.55
CA GLY A 469 -93.79 42.16 4.93
C GLY A 469 -92.67 41.52 5.76
N VAL A 470 -92.71 41.68 7.09
CA VAL A 470 -91.76 41.02 8.01
C VAL A 470 -91.98 39.50 8.03
N GLN A 471 -93.23 39.02 7.96
CA GLN A 471 -93.51 37.58 7.85
C GLN A 471 -93.06 36.98 6.51
N GLY A 472 -93.27 37.68 5.39
CA GLY A 472 -92.79 37.27 4.07
C GLY A 472 -91.27 37.15 4.01
N THR A 473 -90.56 38.20 4.43
CA THR A 473 -89.08 38.20 4.46
C THR A 473 -88.53 37.15 5.44
N LEU A 474 -89.20 36.88 6.57
CA LEU A 474 -88.83 35.79 7.48
C LEU A 474 -88.94 34.40 6.81
N LEU A 475 -89.97 34.17 5.99
CA LEU A 475 -90.12 32.92 5.22
C LEU A 475 -89.04 32.77 4.14
N GLU A 476 -88.67 33.85 3.45
CA GLU A 476 -87.54 33.85 2.50
C GLU A 476 -86.22 33.52 3.20
N LYS A 477 -85.91 34.16 4.34
CA LYS A 477 -84.71 33.86 5.12
C LYS A 477 -84.71 32.41 5.61
N LYS A 478 -85.87 31.87 6.02
CA LYS A 478 -86.02 30.46 6.39
C LYS A 478 -85.74 29.52 5.20
N ALA A 479 -86.21 29.85 4.00
CA ALA A 479 -85.94 29.08 2.79
C ALA A 479 -84.44 29.13 2.38
N VAL A 480 -83.77 30.26 2.56
CA VAL A 480 -82.30 30.38 2.38
C VAL A 480 -81.55 29.55 3.41
N ILE A 481 -81.92 29.60 4.69
CA ILE A 481 -81.33 28.77 5.75
C ILE A 481 -81.51 27.28 5.43
N SER A 482 -82.71 26.83 5.06
CA SER A 482 -82.94 25.43 4.67
C SER A 482 -82.21 25.01 3.39
N ARG A 483 -81.77 25.95 2.54
CA ARG A 483 -80.89 25.68 1.39
C ARG A 483 -79.45 25.50 1.85
N LEU A 484 -78.92 26.47 2.59
CA LEU A 484 -77.55 26.44 3.14
C LEU A 484 -77.34 25.23 4.06
N SER A 485 -78.31 24.87 4.90
CA SER A 485 -78.24 23.66 5.73
C SER A 485 -78.18 22.37 4.90
N ARG A 486 -78.81 22.33 3.71
CA ARG A 486 -78.72 21.19 2.80
C ARG A 486 -77.34 21.14 2.14
N GLU A 487 -76.86 22.27 1.62
CA GLU A 487 -75.53 22.39 1.01
C GLU A 487 -74.41 22.07 2.02
N LEU A 488 -74.56 22.48 3.29
CA LEU A 488 -73.69 22.08 4.40
C LEU A 488 -73.80 20.60 4.76
N SER A 489 -74.98 19.98 4.66
CA SER A 489 -75.13 18.54 4.87
C SER A 489 -74.50 17.72 3.73
N GLU A 490 -74.62 18.19 2.49
CA GLU A 490 -74.14 17.52 1.28
C GLU A 490 -72.63 17.68 1.09
N THR A 491 -72.08 18.86 1.42
CA THR A 491 -70.62 19.01 1.56
C THR A 491 -70.08 18.19 2.73
N ARG A 492 -70.83 18.04 3.84
CA ARG A 492 -70.43 17.17 4.95
C ARG A 492 -70.47 15.68 4.60
N THR A 493 -71.42 15.19 3.81
CA THR A 493 -71.38 13.80 3.30
C THR A 493 -70.20 13.63 2.36
N ARG A 494 -70.04 14.50 1.35
CA ARG A 494 -68.88 14.44 0.42
C ARG A 494 -67.52 14.47 1.15
N MET A 495 -67.38 15.27 2.23
CA MET A 495 -66.17 15.29 3.07
C MET A 495 -66.04 14.08 4.02
N SER A 496 -67.12 13.34 4.26
CA SER A 496 -67.10 12.05 4.96
C SER A 496 -66.75 10.91 4.00
N ASP A 497 -67.22 10.99 2.76
CA ASP A 497 -66.95 10.02 1.70
C ASP A 497 -65.46 10.13 1.28
N MET A 498 -64.96 11.34 0.98
CA MET A 498 -63.52 11.61 0.79
C MET A 498 -62.63 11.30 2.01
N ARG A 499 -63.22 11.09 3.20
CA ARG A 499 -62.50 10.64 4.41
C ARG A 499 -62.47 9.11 4.53
N GLY A 500 -63.41 8.40 3.90
CA GLY A 500 -63.34 6.97 3.66
C GLY A 500 -62.46 6.61 2.46
N GLU A 501 -62.49 7.44 1.41
CA GLU A 501 -61.73 7.31 0.17
C GLU A 501 -60.30 7.88 0.25
N LEU A 502 -59.61 7.70 1.38
CA LEU A 502 -58.15 7.70 1.36
C LEU A 502 -57.73 6.50 0.50
N SER A 503 -57.01 6.74 -0.60
CA SER A 503 -56.94 5.75 -1.68
C SER A 503 -56.30 4.43 -1.22
N GLU A 504 -56.76 3.32 -1.80
CA GLU A 504 -56.19 1.99 -1.53
C GLU A 504 -54.68 1.97 -1.83
N GLU A 505 -54.20 2.83 -2.73
CA GLU A 505 -52.78 3.08 -3.01
C GLU A 505 -52.04 3.65 -1.79
N GLN A 506 -52.57 4.70 -1.14
CA GLN A 506 -51.99 5.25 0.10
C GLN A 506 -52.00 4.23 1.23
N LYS A 507 -53.06 3.42 1.32
CA LYS A 507 -53.13 2.30 2.28
C LYS A 507 -52.07 1.24 1.99
N VAL A 508 -51.89 0.83 0.73
CA VAL A 508 -50.85 -0.13 0.32
C VAL A 508 -49.44 0.43 0.51
N GLU A 509 -49.23 1.73 0.29
CA GLU A 509 -47.95 2.41 0.54
C GLU A 509 -47.63 2.48 2.04
N LEU A 510 -48.63 2.76 2.89
CA LEU A 510 -48.50 2.69 4.35
C LEU A 510 -48.24 1.25 4.83
N GLU A 511 -48.91 0.24 4.28
CA GLU A 511 -48.61 -1.17 4.59
C GLU A 511 -47.21 -1.57 4.13
N HIS A 512 -46.76 -1.14 2.94
CA HIS A 512 -45.42 -1.38 2.44
C HIS A 512 -44.36 -0.72 3.33
N SER A 513 -44.60 0.53 3.74
CA SER A 513 -43.78 1.26 4.70
C SER A 513 -43.73 0.55 6.06
N GLN A 514 -44.86 0.03 6.55
CA GLN A 514 -44.90 -0.74 7.79
C GLN A 514 -44.13 -2.06 7.69
N ARG A 515 -44.17 -2.74 6.53
CA ARG A 515 -43.35 -3.94 6.24
C ARG A 515 -41.86 -3.60 6.24
N GLN A 516 -41.44 -2.50 5.59
CA GLN A 516 -40.05 -2.02 5.64
C GLN A 516 -39.59 -1.67 7.07
N LEU A 517 -40.44 -0.98 7.85
CA LEU A 517 -40.12 -0.60 9.22
C LEU A 517 -39.93 -1.83 10.11
N LYS A 518 -40.81 -2.84 10.02
CA LYS A 518 -40.66 -4.12 10.74
C LYS A 518 -39.38 -4.87 10.34
N HIS A 519 -38.98 -4.81 9.06
CA HIS A 519 -37.72 -5.41 8.62
C HIS A 519 -36.50 -4.69 9.22
N ARG A 520 -36.47 -3.34 9.18
CA ARG A 520 -35.40 -2.54 9.80
C ARG A 520 -35.38 -2.66 11.32
N GLU A 521 -36.53 -2.80 11.97
CA GLU A 521 -36.64 -3.07 13.41
C GLU A 521 -36.00 -4.43 13.75
N TRP A 522 -36.23 -5.47 12.95
CA TRP A 522 -35.54 -6.75 13.09
C TRP A 522 -34.02 -6.63 12.87
N GLU A 523 -33.56 -5.89 11.86
CA GLU A 523 -32.13 -5.62 11.64
C GLU A 523 -31.49 -4.88 12.83
N MET A 524 -32.16 -3.84 13.35
CA MET A 524 -31.69 -3.09 14.53
C MET A 524 -31.66 -3.95 15.78
N ASN A 525 -32.60 -4.87 15.95
CA ASN A 525 -32.61 -5.82 17.07
C ASN A 525 -31.47 -6.85 16.94
N GLN A 526 -31.20 -7.37 15.73
CA GLN A 526 -30.04 -8.24 15.47
C GLN A 526 -28.70 -7.53 15.69
N LEU A 527 -28.58 -6.25 15.34
CA LEU A 527 -27.38 -5.45 15.63
C LEU A 527 -27.25 -5.13 17.12
N ARG A 528 -28.36 -4.89 17.83
CA ARG A 528 -28.40 -4.71 19.29
C ARG A 528 -27.99 -5.98 20.03
N GLU A 529 -28.44 -7.14 19.57
CA GLU A 529 -28.05 -8.46 20.10
C GLU A 529 -26.54 -8.65 19.96
N LYS A 530 -25.97 -8.47 18.75
CA LYS A 530 -24.52 -8.54 18.51
C LYS A 530 -23.71 -7.50 19.31
N LEU A 531 -24.25 -6.30 19.51
CA LEU A 531 -23.63 -5.30 20.39
C LEU A 531 -23.62 -5.77 21.86
N SER A 532 -24.63 -6.49 22.32
CA SER A 532 -24.65 -7.08 23.67
C SER A 532 -23.72 -8.29 23.82
N GLU A 533 -23.58 -9.12 22.78
CA GLU A 533 -22.56 -10.19 22.70
C GLU A 533 -21.16 -9.59 22.80
N MET A 534 -20.84 -8.57 21.97
CA MET A 534 -19.56 -7.87 22.04
C MET A 534 -19.34 -7.16 23.39
N SER A 535 -20.37 -6.56 24.00
CA SER A 535 -20.27 -5.94 25.31
C SER A 535 -19.93 -6.96 26.41
N SER A 536 -20.61 -8.11 26.44
CA SER A 536 -20.35 -9.16 27.43
C SER A 536 -18.97 -9.80 27.27
N LEU A 537 -18.48 -9.95 26.02
CA LEU A 537 -17.10 -10.36 25.73
C LEU A 537 -16.09 -9.31 26.20
N VAL A 538 -16.33 -8.02 25.96
CA VAL A 538 -15.48 -6.93 26.46
C VAL A 538 -15.43 -6.95 27.98
N GLU A 539 -16.57 -7.05 28.67
CA GLU A 539 -16.64 -7.20 30.12
C GLU A 539 -15.91 -8.45 30.64
N GLU A 540 -15.87 -9.54 29.87
CA GLU A 540 -15.11 -10.75 30.22
C GLU A 540 -13.60 -10.52 30.09
N LYS A 541 -13.14 -9.89 29.01
CA LYS A 541 -11.72 -9.52 28.87
C LYS A 541 -11.30 -8.51 29.94
N ASP A 542 -12.16 -7.55 30.27
CA ASP A 542 -11.93 -6.60 31.36
C ASP A 542 -11.81 -7.29 32.73
N ARG A 543 -12.64 -8.30 33.00
CA ARG A 543 -12.55 -9.14 34.21
C ARG A 543 -11.25 -9.95 34.23
N ALA A 544 -10.87 -10.56 33.10
CA ALA A 544 -9.62 -11.32 32.98
C ALA A 544 -8.37 -10.43 33.13
N LEU A 545 -8.37 -9.22 32.55
CA LEU A 545 -7.28 -8.24 32.69
C LEU A 545 -7.16 -7.74 34.13
N LYS A 546 -8.27 -7.50 34.83
CA LYS A 546 -8.26 -7.15 36.27
C LYS A 546 -7.70 -8.28 37.12
N ALA A 547 -8.10 -9.54 36.88
CA ALA A 547 -7.53 -10.70 37.55
C ALA A 547 -6.02 -10.83 37.31
N ALA A 548 -5.56 -10.71 36.06
CA ALA A 548 -4.13 -10.75 35.73
C ALA A 548 -3.34 -9.58 36.36
N ALA A 549 -3.93 -8.39 36.46
CA ALA A 549 -3.33 -7.25 37.15
C ALA A 549 -3.26 -7.44 38.67
N GLU A 550 -4.24 -8.12 39.27
CA GLU A 550 -4.21 -8.52 40.68
C GLU A 550 -3.18 -9.62 40.95
N GLU A 551 -3.05 -10.62 40.07
CA GLU A 551 -1.99 -11.63 40.14
C GLU A 551 -0.60 -11.01 40.01
N LEU A 552 -0.40 -10.09 39.05
CA LEU A 552 0.83 -9.32 38.91
C LEU A 552 1.13 -8.51 40.18
N SER A 553 0.11 -7.86 40.75
CA SER A 553 0.22 -7.11 42.00
C SER A 553 0.59 -8.01 43.19
N GLN A 554 0.03 -9.22 43.26
CA GLN A 554 0.39 -10.21 44.26
C GLN A 554 1.83 -10.72 44.07
N ALA A 555 2.25 -10.99 42.83
CA ALA A 555 3.61 -11.40 42.51
C ALA A 555 4.63 -10.30 42.88
N GLN A 556 4.32 -9.04 42.57
CA GLN A 556 5.11 -7.88 43.00
C GLN A 556 5.22 -7.79 44.52
N ARG A 557 4.12 -7.95 45.27
CA ARG A 557 4.15 -7.99 46.75
C ARG A 557 5.00 -9.15 47.28
N ARG A 558 4.94 -10.34 46.67
CA ARG A 558 5.80 -11.49 47.04
C ARG A 558 7.28 -11.17 46.79
N CYS A 559 7.61 -10.55 45.66
CA CYS A 559 8.96 -10.09 45.35
C CYS A 559 9.45 -8.95 46.27
N GLN A 560 8.53 -8.10 46.75
CA GLN A 560 8.82 -7.08 47.76
C GLN A 560 9.18 -7.73 49.09
N VAL A 561 8.32 -8.61 49.63
CA VAL A 561 8.58 -9.34 50.88
C VAL A 561 9.90 -10.14 50.85
N LEU A 562 10.24 -10.78 49.72
CA LEU A 562 11.53 -11.47 49.55
C LEU A 562 12.73 -10.52 49.56
N ARG A 563 12.58 -9.31 49.01
CA ARG A 563 13.62 -8.26 49.07
C ARG A 563 13.80 -7.74 50.49
N ASP A 564 12.70 -7.44 51.16
CA ASP A 564 12.70 -6.86 52.51
C ASP A 564 13.26 -7.88 53.53
N ALA A 565 12.92 -9.17 53.38
CA ALA A 565 13.51 -10.26 54.17
C ALA A 565 15.01 -10.46 53.87
N SER A 566 15.46 -10.23 52.63
CA SER A 566 16.89 -10.24 52.29
C SER A 566 17.64 -9.10 52.99
N GLN A 567 17.05 -7.90 53.08
CA GLN A 567 17.63 -6.76 53.77
C GLN A 567 17.73 -6.99 55.29
N GLN A 568 16.70 -7.55 55.92
CA GLN A 568 16.75 -7.95 57.34
C GLN A 568 17.78 -9.05 57.64
N THR A 569 18.23 -9.80 56.63
CA THR A 569 19.28 -10.82 56.77
C THR A 569 20.69 -10.21 56.72
N GLU A 570 20.86 -9.04 56.09
CA GLU A 570 22.11 -8.27 56.09
C GLU A 570 22.31 -7.49 57.41
N GLU A 571 21.24 -6.88 57.94
CA GLU A 571 21.32 -6.08 59.18
C GLU A 571 21.67 -6.90 60.44
N ASN A 572 21.45 -8.22 60.44
CA ASN A 572 21.69 -9.11 61.59
C ASN A 572 23.08 -9.77 61.61
N LYS A 573 24.12 -9.09 61.12
CA LYS A 573 25.53 -9.57 61.20
C LYS A 573 26.47 -8.54 61.86
N GLY A 574 26.19 -8.26 63.13
CA GLY A 574 27.03 -7.41 63.98
C GLY A 574 27.56 -8.13 65.22
N ASP A 575 28.55 -9.03 65.06
CA ASP A 575 29.52 -9.29 66.15
C ASP A 575 30.89 -9.77 65.61
N ALA A 576 31.93 -9.63 66.43
CA ALA A 576 33.35 -9.55 66.05
C ALA A 576 34.14 -10.90 66.17
N PRO A 577 35.47 -11.02 65.90
CA PRO A 577 36.47 -9.97 65.58
C PRO A 577 37.59 -10.26 64.52
N ARG A 578 37.89 -9.22 63.73
CA ARG A 578 39.22 -8.70 63.28
C ARG A 578 40.40 -9.63 62.89
N THR A 579 40.90 -9.49 61.66
CA THR A 579 42.24 -8.93 61.23
C THR A 579 42.54 -9.32 59.74
N PRO A 580 43.52 -8.72 59.03
CA PRO A 580 43.66 -7.28 58.76
C PRO A 580 43.91 -6.94 57.26
N VAL A 581 43.36 -5.78 56.81
CA VAL A 581 43.82 -4.91 55.70
C VAL A 581 44.18 -5.55 54.33
N GLN A 582 43.28 -5.38 53.36
CA GLN A 582 43.61 -4.76 52.06
C GLN A 582 42.35 -4.07 51.49
N GLU A 583 42.53 -2.87 50.90
CA GLU A 583 41.44 -2.08 50.28
C GLU A 583 41.27 -2.40 48.77
N PRO A 584 40.14 -2.03 48.13
CA PRO A 584 39.40 -2.99 47.33
C PRO A 584 39.56 -2.88 45.80
N PRO A 585 39.23 -3.97 45.08
CA PRO A 585 38.79 -3.91 43.69
C PRO A 585 37.32 -4.36 43.50
N SER A 586 36.54 -3.55 42.77
CA SER A 586 35.60 -4.02 41.75
C SER A 586 34.37 -4.88 42.11
N CYS A 587 33.96 -5.06 43.37
CA CYS A 587 32.86 -5.99 43.71
C CYS A 587 31.48 -5.74 43.03
N LEU A 588 31.16 -4.51 42.59
CA LEU A 588 29.95 -4.27 41.78
C LEU A 588 30.06 -4.80 40.33
N ALA A 589 31.26 -4.82 39.75
CA ALA A 589 31.50 -5.43 38.44
C ALA A 589 31.43 -6.96 38.53
N GLU A 590 31.93 -7.57 39.62
CA GLU A 590 31.79 -9.01 39.84
C GLU A 590 30.35 -9.43 40.13
N LEU A 591 29.57 -8.64 40.88
CA LEU A 591 28.14 -8.88 41.04
C LEU A 591 27.38 -8.66 39.72
N GLY A 592 27.76 -7.67 38.92
CA GLY A 592 27.26 -7.51 37.55
C GLY A 592 27.53 -8.73 36.67
N ALA A 593 28.76 -9.25 36.70
CA ALA A 593 29.15 -10.46 35.98
C ALA A 593 28.44 -11.70 36.51
N LYS A 594 28.24 -11.83 37.83
CA LYS A 594 27.43 -12.91 38.44
C LYS A 594 25.95 -12.78 38.11
N CYS A 595 25.40 -11.57 37.93
CA CYS A 595 24.01 -11.34 37.50
C CYS A 595 23.81 -11.57 36.00
N GLN A 596 24.80 -11.27 35.14
CA GLN A 596 24.81 -11.73 33.74
C GLN A 596 24.96 -13.25 33.69
N GLY A 597 25.86 -13.82 34.49
CA GLY A 597 26.05 -15.26 34.66
C GLY A 597 24.77 -15.95 35.12
N LEU A 598 24.04 -15.39 36.08
CA LEU A 598 22.73 -15.91 36.50
C LEU A 598 21.69 -15.78 35.40
N ARG A 599 21.61 -14.68 34.63
CA ARG A 599 20.70 -14.57 33.47
C ARG A 599 21.04 -15.55 32.34
N HIS A 600 22.33 -15.87 32.15
CA HIS A 600 22.77 -16.90 31.21
C HIS A 600 22.53 -18.30 31.76
N GLU A 601 22.76 -18.59 33.05
CA GLU A 601 22.44 -19.89 33.63
C GLU A 601 20.93 -20.11 33.73
N ASP A 602 20.13 -19.05 33.94
CA ASP A 602 18.66 -19.04 33.80
C ASP A 602 18.23 -19.38 32.37
N THR A 603 18.89 -18.77 31.37
CA THR A 603 18.62 -19.05 29.95
C THR A 603 19.05 -20.48 29.60
N ILE A 604 20.20 -20.93 30.10
CA ILE A 604 20.72 -22.29 29.95
C ILE A 604 19.83 -23.29 30.70
N GLN A 605 19.23 -22.95 31.84
CA GLN A 605 18.26 -23.78 32.55
C GLN A 605 16.91 -23.82 31.82
N ARG A 606 16.42 -22.69 31.27
CA ARG A 606 15.26 -22.69 30.37
C ARG A 606 15.52 -23.49 29.09
N GLN A 607 16.74 -23.46 28.55
CA GLN A 607 17.16 -24.29 27.41
C GLN A 607 17.31 -25.77 27.81
N LYS A 608 17.90 -26.10 28.96
CA LYS A 608 17.98 -27.47 29.51
C LYS A 608 16.58 -28.03 29.78
N ALA A 609 15.66 -27.21 30.31
CA ALA A 609 14.26 -27.57 30.56
C ALA A 609 13.48 -27.73 29.25
N GLY A 610 13.61 -26.81 28.30
CA GLY A 610 13.03 -26.93 26.95
C GLY A 610 13.59 -28.12 26.18
N LEU A 611 14.87 -28.47 26.35
CA LEU A 611 15.46 -29.70 25.82
C LEU A 611 14.97 -30.95 26.55
N ALA A 612 14.66 -30.87 27.84
CA ALA A 612 14.03 -31.97 28.58
C ALA A 612 12.57 -32.16 28.14
N GLU A 613 11.80 -31.09 27.96
CA GLU A 613 10.44 -31.10 27.41
C GLU A 613 10.45 -31.61 25.96
N LEU A 614 11.38 -31.17 25.11
CA LEU A 614 11.55 -31.69 23.76
C LEU A 614 11.97 -33.16 23.76
N ARG A 615 12.80 -33.61 24.71
CA ARG A 615 13.13 -35.04 24.87
C ARG A 615 11.93 -35.86 25.36
N GLU A 616 11.11 -35.35 26.26
CA GLU A 616 9.83 -35.95 26.66
C GLU A 616 8.85 -36.00 25.48
N ARG A 617 8.72 -34.93 24.71
CA ARG A 617 7.84 -34.84 23.53
C ARG A 617 8.31 -35.74 22.40
N VAL A 618 9.63 -35.84 22.16
CA VAL A 618 10.23 -36.84 21.26
C VAL A 618 9.95 -38.24 21.78
N LYS A 619 10.19 -38.54 23.06
CA LYS A 619 9.88 -39.85 23.67
C LYS A 619 8.40 -40.21 23.65
N MET A 620 7.50 -39.22 23.69
CA MET A 620 6.06 -39.36 23.52
C MET A 620 5.66 -39.57 22.05
N LEU A 621 6.38 -38.95 21.11
CA LEU A 621 6.20 -39.17 19.66
C LEU A 621 6.76 -40.53 19.23
N GLU A 622 7.90 -40.96 19.75
CA GLU A 622 8.46 -42.32 19.61
C GLU A 622 7.48 -43.35 20.17
N LYS A 623 6.95 -43.15 21.38
CA LYS A 623 5.87 -43.98 21.94
C LYS A 623 4.60 -43.99 21.08
N ARG A 624 4.28 -42.91 20.37
CA ARG A 624 3.18 -42.86 19.38
C ARG A 624 3.55 -43.47 18.01
N GLN A 625 4.83 -43.64 17.69
CA GLN A 625 5.31 -44.32 16.50
C GLN A 625 5.45 -45.84 16.73
N CYS A 626 5.63 -46.29 17.97
CA CYS A 626 5.66 -47.70 18.36
C CYS A 626 4.30 -48.44 18.32
N SER A 627 3.27 -47.89 17.66
CA SER A 627 2.04 -48.64 17.32
C SER A 627 2.13 -49.21 15.90
N GLY A 628 3.14 -50.05 15.66
CA GLY A 628 3.37 -50.75 14.40
C GLY A 628 4.46 -51.81 14.57
N ASP A 629 4.14 -53.07 14.25
CA ASP A 629 5.06 -54.19 14.45
C ASP A 629 6.30 -54.13 13.54
N VAL A 630 7.49 -54.26 14.14
CA VAL A 630 8.34 -55.46 13.99
C VAL A 630 9.50 -55.43 15.00
N LYS A 631 9.87 -56.61 15.50
CA LYS A 631 10.85 -56.84 16.58
C LYS A 631 12.25 -56.30 16.27
N SER A 632 12.85 -55.55 17.20
CA SER A 632 14.19 -55.86 17.72
C SER A 632 14.48 -55.15 19.06
N ASN A 633 15.24 -55.84 19.91
CA ASN A 633 15.45 -55.56 21.33
C ASN A 633 16.09 -54.19 21.62
N SER A 634 15.57 -53.44 22.60
CA SER A 634 16.22 -53.21 23.91
C SER A 634 15.41 -52.25 24.79
N GLU A 635 15.21 -52.59 26.07
CA GLU A 635 14.68 -51.69 27.11
C GLU A 635 15.73 -51.52 28.25
N PRO A 636 15.52 -50.68 29.29
CA PRO A 636 16.48 -49.60 29.56
C PRO A 636 17.24 -49.76 30.88
N LEU A 637 18.17 -48.84 31.15
CA LEU A 637 18.67 -48.62 32.51
C LEU A 637 18.66 -47.14 32.91
N VAL A 638 17.85 -46.84 33.92
CA VAL A 638 17.89 -45.58 34.70
C VAL A 638 18.71 -45.85 35.96
N VAL A 639 19.54 -44.90 36.39
CA VAL A 639 20.30 -45.02 37.65
C VAL A 639 20.01 -43.83 38.57
N GLN A 640 19.00 -44.02 39.42
CA GLN A 640 18.80 -43.43 40.76
C GLN A 640 17.62 -44.23 41.37
N MET A 641 17.59 -44.60 42.65
CA MET A 641 18.50 -44.35 43.77
C MET A 641 18.14 -45.33 44.91
N LYS A 642 19.13 -45.95 45.60
CA LYS A 642 18.98 -46.76 46.84
C LYS A 642 18.13 -48.07 46.70
N ASP A 643 18.27 -49.13 47.52
CA ASP A 643 19.09 -49.42 48.72
C ASP A 643 19.73 -50.84 48.64
N PHE A 644 20.62 -51.18 49.58
CA PHE A 644 21.09 -52.55 49.88
C PHE A 644 20.09 -53.27 50.84
N PRO A 645 19.97 -54.62 50.90
CA PRO A 645 21.11 -55.52 51.08
C PRO A 645 21.07 -56.93 50.43
N GLU A 646 22.14 -57.68 50.72
CA GLU A 646 22.43 -59.10 50.48
C GLU A 646 21.25 -60.09 50.34
N LYS A 647 21.34 -61.03 49.38
CA LYS A 647 21.79 -62.42 49.66
C LYS A 647 21.93 -63.34 48.44
N MET A 648 23.01 -64.13 48.48
CA MET A 648 23.11 -65.55 48.08
C MET A 648 22.98 -66.00 46.60
N VAL A 649 24.08 -66.65 46.16
CA VAL A 649 24.12 -67.96 45.46
C VAL A 649 23.85 -68.01 43.94
N GLN A 650 24.95 -68.23 43.19
CA GLN A 650 25.17 -69.21 42.08
C GLN A 650 24.22 -69.19 40.85
N GLN A 651 24.65 -69.44 39.60
CA GLN A 651 25.86 -70.06 39.03
C GLN A 651 26.33 -69.22 37.80
N ARG A 652 27.63 -68.99 37.59
CA ARG A 652 28.50 -69.73 36.64
C ARG A 652 27.86 -69.92 35.24
N GLY A 653 28.32 -69.28 34.16
CA GLY A 653 29.40 -68.28 34.01
C GLY A 653 30.18 -68.46 32.68
N LEU A 654 31.22 -67.65 32.50
CA LEU A 654 32.17 -67.63 31.37
C LEU A 654 31.59 -67.09 30.03
N GLU A 655 32.25 -66.19 29.29
CA GLU A 655 33.50 -65.48 29.59
C GLU A 655 33.58 -64.06 28.99
N LEU A 656 34.63 -63.35 29.39
CA LEU A 656 35.06 -61.96 29.16
C LEU A 656 34.81 -61.41 27.73
N GLU A 657 34.31 -60.17 27.55
CA GLU A 657 34.95 -58.84 27.78
C GLU A 657 35.90 -58.40 26.63
N PRO A 658 36.07 -57.08 26.37
CA PRO A 658 35.80 -56.55 25.03
C PRO A 658 36.86 -55.49 24.60
N ALA A 659 36.39 -54.36 24.06
CA ALA A 659 37.02 -53.03 24.06
C ALA A 659 38.45 -52.91 23.48
N SER A 660 38.62 -52.27 22.31
CA SER A 660 38.63 -50.80 22.15
C SER A 660 39.75 -50.08 22.92
N VAL A 661 40.60 -49.33 22.21
CA VAL A 661 40.79 -47.87 22.37
C VAL A 661 41.88 -47.33 21.43
N SER A 662 41.67 -46.07 21.01
CA SER A 662 42.56 -45.15 20.27
C SER A 662 44.08 -45.26 20.49
N GLY A 663 44.87 -45.05 19.43
CA GLY A 663 46.32 -44.86 19.49
C GLY A 663 46.89 -44.19 18.22
N GLU A 664 47.68 -43.12 18.37
CA GLU A 664 48.09 -42.23 17.27
C GLU A 664 49.22 -42.74 16.34
N LYS A 665 49.30 -42.09 15.16
CA LYS A 665 50.53 -41.58 14.49
C LYS A 665 51.44 -42.48 13.61
N LEU A 666 52.07 -41.77 12.66
CA LEU A 666 53.34 -42.01 11.93
C LEU A 666 53.41 -42.98 10.73
N LYS A 667 53.34 -42.35 9.54
CA LYS A 667 54.27 -42.43 8.38
C LYS A 667 54.56 -43.75 7.64
N ALA A 668 54.73 -43.57 6.31
CA ALA A 668 55.60 -44.32 5.40
C ALA A 668 55.15 -45.71 4.88
N GLY A 669 54.15 -45.69 4.00
CA GLY A 669 54.35 -46.07 2.59
C GLY A 669 54.78 -47.49 2.21
N LYS A 670 53.88 -48.20 1.54
CA LYS A 670 54.23 -49.10 0.43
C LYS A 670 53.25 -48.88 -0.72
N VAL A 671 53.71 -49.16 -1.94
CA VAL A 671 52.93 -49.15 -3.18
C VAL A 671 52.06 -50.40 -3.24
N GLU A 672 50.78 -50.23 -3.60
CA GLU A 672 50.15 -51.04 -4.65
C GLU A 672 48.91 -50.33 -5.21
N SER A 673 48.85 -50.20 -6.54
CA SER A 673 47.74 -49.58 -7.27
C SER A 673 47.06 -50.64 -8.11
N SER A 674 45.83 -50.98 -7.75
CA SER A 674 44.98 -51.90 -8.51
C SER A 674 43.53 -51.40 -8.51
N LEU A 675 43.30 -50.32 -9.27
CA LEU A 675 41.96 -49.88 -9.65
C LEU A 675 41.27 -51.00 -10.44
N TRP A 676 40.35 -51.73 -9.81
CA TRP A 676 39.50 -52.72 -10.46
C TRP A 676 38.44 -52.04 -11.33
N PHE A 677 38.84 -51.61 -12.53
CA PHE A 677 37.90 -51.19 -13.57
C PHE A 677 37.16 -52.42 -14.11
N ILE A 678 35.88 -52.53 -13.74
CA ILE A 678 34.95 -53.51 -14.34
C ILE A 678 34.67 -53.06 -15.77
N MET A 679 35.12 -53.83 -16.76
CA MET A 679 34.74 -53.62 -18.17
C MET A 679 33.33 -54.15 -18.44
N PRO A 680 32.54 -53.48 -19.31
CA PRO A 680 31.23 -53.97 -19.72
C PRO A 680 31.31 -55.20 -20.64
N VAL A 681 30.35 -56.11 -20.48
CA VAL A 681 30.33 -57.48 -21.06
C VAL A 681 30.13 -57.50 -22.60
N THR A 682 29.83 -56.36 -23.23
CA THR A 682 29.47 -56.23 -24.66
C THR A 682 30.57 -56.62 -25.65
N LEU A 683 31.83 -56.85 -25.20
CA LEU A 683 32.96 -57.20 -26.07
C LEU A 683 33.28 -58.71 -26.15
N LEU A 684 32.56 -59.57 -25.42
CA LEU A 684 32.82 -61.02 -25.44
C LEU A 684 32.23 -61.76 -26.67
N GLY A 685 31.37 -61.10 -27.44
CA GLY A 685 30.53 -61.75 -28.46
C GLY A 685 31.17 -62.12 -29.81
N LYS A 686 32.49 -61.94 -30.01
CA LYS A 686 33.13 -62.13 -31.34
C LYS A 686 34.41 -62.99 -31.39
N TYR A 687 34.86 -63.58 -30.28
CA TYR A 687 36.07 -64.43 -30.24
C TYR A 687 35.85 -65.82 -29.60
N ALA A 688 34.61 -66.33 -29.64
CA ALA A 688 34.22 -67.59 -29.00
C ALA A 688 34.19 -68.81 -29.97
N LEU A 689 35.14 -68.91 -30.90
CA LEU A 689 35.27 -70.06 -31.81
C LEU A 689 36.66 -70.72 -31.74
N GLY A 690 37.03 -71.19 -30.55
CA GLY A 690 38.24 -71.99 -30.34
C GLY A 690 38.61 -72.18 -28.86
N ARG A 691 38.95 -73.42 -28.48
CA ARG A 691 39.34 -73.91 -27.13
C ARG A 691 38.25 -73.81 -26.04
N GLY A 692 37.60 -74.95 -25.79
CA GLY A 692 36.50 -75.10 -24.81
C GLY A 692 36.93 -75.29 -23.35
N GLU A 693 37.87 -74.49 -22.83
CA GLU A 693 38.38 -74.63 -21.44
C GLU A 693 38.20 -73.36 -20.57
N ILE A 694 37.86 -72.21 -21.16
CA ILE A 694 37.86 -70.91 -20.44
C ILE A 694 36.62 -70.73 -19.53
N GLY A 695 35.54 -71.49 -19.73
CA GLY A 695 34.31 -71.37 -18.92
C GLY A 695 34.37 -71.97 -17.50
N PHE A 696 35.48 -72.58 -17.08
CA PHE A 696 35.51 -73.49 -15.92
C PHE A 696 35.83 -72.87 -14.56
N ARG A 697 36.14 -71.56 -14.47
CA ARG A 697 36.58 -70.94 -13.20
C ARG A 697 35.47 -70.24 -12.40
N ASP A 698 34.46 -69.70 -13.09
CA ASP A 698 33.46 -68.84 -12.46
C ASP A 698 32.22 -69.59 -11.94
N ALA A 699 32.07 -70.88 -12.29
CA ALA A 699 30.95 -71.72 -11.87
C ALA A 699 30.81 -71.83 -10.33
N HIS A 700 31.91 -71.68 -9.58
CA HIS A 700 31.89 -71.68 -8.11
C HIS A 700 31.22 -70.45 -7.48
N LEU A 701 31.06 -69.32 -8.20
CA LEU A 701 30.33 -68.15 -7.67
C LEU A 701 28.80 -68.29 -7.71
N VAL A 702 28.27 -69.30 -8.40
CA VAL A 702 26.81 -69.49 -8.61
C VAL A 702 26.22 -70.57 -7.67
N GLU A 703 27.01 -71.04 -6.69
CA GLU A 703 26.67 -72.04 -5.66
C GLU A 703 26.00 -73.36 -6.16
N MET A 704 26.23 -73.74 -7.41
CA MET A 704 25.65 -74.94 -8.01
C MET A 704 26.34 -76.23 -7.52
N LYS A 705 25.77 -76.87 -6.50
CA LYS A 705 26.32 -78.08 -5.85
C LYS A 705 26.15 -79.39 -6.64
N GLU A 706 25.45 -79.40 -7.77
CA GLU A 706 24.99 -80.62 -8.46
C GLU A 706 25.46 -80.74 -9.94
N LEU A 707 26.75 -80.49 -10.22
CA LEU A 707 27.33 -80.67 -11.56
C LEU A 707 28.08 -82.01 -11.73
N SER A 708 27.37 -83.11 -11.49
CA SER A 708 27.88 -84.48 -11.72
C SER A 708 27.90 -84.82 -13.22
N GLY A 709 29.02 -84.53 -13.91
CA GLY A 709 29.18 -84.80 -15.35
C GLY A 709 30.55 -84.45 -15.97
N MET A 710 31.58 -84.31 -15.13
CA MET A 710 32.87 -83.70 -15.50
C MET A 710 34.02 -84.73 -15.62
N GLN A 711 33.90 -85.64 -16.58
CA GLN A 711 35.01 -86.51 -17.02
C GLN A 711 35.39 -86.27 -18.50
N PRO A 712 36.67 -86.48 -18.89
CA PRO A 712 37.11 -86.39 -20.29
C PRO A 712 36.50 -87.48 -21.19
N LEU A 713 36.48 -87.23 -22.50
CA LEU A 713 35.76 -88.02 -23.54
C LEU A 713 36.41 -89.36 -23.94
N HIS A 714 37.00 -90.10 -22.99
CA HIS A 714 37.54 -91.46 -23.20
C HIS A 714 36.66 -92.54 -22.54
N LEU A 715 35.38 -92.60 -22.95
CA LEU A 715 34.41 -93.60 -22.52
C LEU A 715 33.64 -94.20 -23.72
N PRO A 716 33.05 -95.41 -23.59
CA PRO A 716 32.25 -96.06 -24.64
C PRO A 716 31.05 -95.25 -25.13
N GLU A 717 30.55 -95.57 -26.33
CA GLU A 717 29.49 -94.85 -27.06
C GLU A 717 28.27 -94.51 -26.19
N GLU A 718 27.71 -95.49 -25.49
CA GLU A 718 26.50 -95.33 -24.66
C GLU A 718 26.73 -94.36 -23.49
N ARG A 719 27.92 -94.42 -22.86
CA ARG A 719 28.32 -93.49 -21.79
C ARG A 719 28.47 -92.05 -22.31
N ARG A 720 28.84 -91.86 -23.58
CA ARG A 720 28.94 -90.52 -24.18
C ARG A 720 27.57 -89.86 -24.24
N ALA A 721 26.55 -90.57 -24.72
CA ALA A 721 25.17 -90.07 -24.76
C ALA A 721 24.61 -89.74 -23.36
N GLU A 722 24.90 -90.55 -22.34
CA GLU A 722 24.54 -90.25 -20.94
C GLU A 722 25.19 -88.94 -20.45
N VAL A 723 26.50 -88.77 -20.68
CA VAL A 723 27.26 -87.58 -20.26
C VAL A 723 26.87 -86.33 -21.05
N GLU A 724 26.54 -86.45 -22.34
CA GLU A 724 26.03 -85.35 -23.15
C GLU A 724 24.64 -84.89 -22.68
N LEU A 725 23.74 -85.83 -22.36
CA LEU A 725 22.43 -85.51 -21.78
C LEU A 725 22.55 -84.88 -20.38
N GLN A 726 23.52 -85.31 -19.57
CA GLN A 726 23.84 -84.67 -18.28
C GLN A 726 24.36 -83.24 -18.48
N ARG A 727 25.26 -83.02 -19.45
CA ARG A 727 25.78 -81.68 -19.79
C ARG A 727 24.70 -80.77 -20.35
N GLN A 728 23.78 -81.28 -21.17
CA GLN A 728 22.65 -80.51 -21.69
C GLN A 728 21.70 -80.08 -20.56
N LYS A 729 21.39 -80.98 -19.61
CA LYS A 729 20.61 -80.66 -18.40
C LYS A 729 21.33 -79.63 -17.51
N ALA A 730 22.64 -79.75 -17.35
CA ALA A 730 23.46 -78.78 -16.61
C ALA A 730 23.45 -77.38 -17.27
N LEU A 731 23.57 -77.31 -18.59
CA LEU A 731 23.47 -76.07 -19.36
C LEU A 731 22.06 -75.46 -19.27
N GLU A 732 21.00 -76.27 -19.34
CA GLU A 732 19.63 -75.80 -19.11
C GLU A 732 19.44 -75.20 -17.70
N LEU A 733 19.99 -75.84 -16.66
CA LEU A 733 19.95 -75.31 -15.29
C LEU A 733 20.74 -74.01 -15.18
N PHE A 734 21.91 -73.92 -15.82
CA PHE A 734 22.70 -72.70 -15.89
C PHE A 734 21.91 -71.57 -16.55
N TYR A 735 21.35 -71.78 -17.76
CA TYR A 735 20.53 -70.77 -18.45
C TYR A 735 19.29 -70.35 -17.63
N LYS A 736 18.61 -71.28 -16.95
CA LYS A 736 17.49 -70.97 -16.04
C LYS A 736 17.96 -70.09 -14.86
N ASN A 737 19.10 -70.42 -14.25
CA ASN A 737 19.67 -69.62 -13.16
C ASN A 737 20.14 -68.24 -13.62
N THR A 738 20.86 -68.13 -14.74
CA THR A 738 21.27 -66.85 -15.32
C THR A 738 20.08 -65.96 -15.65
N ARG A 739 19.01 -66.52 -16.24
CA ARG A 739 17.78 -65.78 -16.55
C ARG A 739 17.03 -65.34 -15.29
N ASN A 740 16.99 -66.17 -14.25
CA ASN A 740 16.42 -65.78 -12.95
C ASN A 740 17.24 -64.65 -12.31
N LEU A 741 18.58 -64.73 -12.31
CA LEU A 741 19.46 -63.69 -11.80
C LEU A 741 19.30 -62.37 -12.57
N GLN A 742 19.17 -62.42 -13.90
CA GLN A 742 18.86 -61.25 -14.72
C GLN A 742 17.53 -60.59 -14.28
N VAL A 743 16.44 -61.36 -14.17
CA VAL A 743 15.14 -60.84 -13.71
C VAL A 743 15.20 -60.29 -12.27
N HIS A 744 16.04 -60.87 -11.40
CA HIS A 744 16.27 -60.34 -10.06
C HIS A 744 17.08 -59.03 -10.06
N LEU A 745 18.02 -58.84 -10.99
CA LEU A 745 18.76 -57.59 -11.17
C LEU A 745 17.87 -56.50 -11.76
N GLU A 746 17.14 -56.78 -12.84
CA GLU A 746 16.17 -55.86 -13.46
C GLU A 746 15.14 -55.36 -12.43
N ARG A 747 14.58 -56.27 -11.61
CA ARG A 747 13.67 -55.89 -10.51
C ARG A 747 14.36 -55.05 -9.43
N LYS A 748 15.64 -55.29 -9.14
CA LYS A 748 16.40 -54.55 -8.12
C LYS A 748 16.77 -53.14 -8.61
N GLU A 749 17.01 -52.97 -9.90
CA GLU A 749 17.22 -51.66 -10.53
C GLU A 749 15.92 -50.85 -10.56
N VAL A 750 14.81 -51.44 -11.02
CA VAL A 750 13.48 -50.80 -10.96
C VAL A 750 13.09 -50.40 -9.52
N LEU A 751 13.36 -51.25 -8.52
CA LEU A 751 13.13 -50.90 -7.10
C LEU A 751 14.06 -49.79 -6.57
N LYS A 752 15.26 -49.64 -7.12
CA LYS A 752 16.19 -48.55 -6.78
C LYS A 752 15.69 -47.22 -7.34
N ASP A 753 15.10 -47.21 -8.53
CA ASP A 753 14.52 -46.02 -9.15
C ASP A 753 13.21 -45.60 -8.47
N TYR A 754 12.39 -46.56 -8.02
CA TYR A 754 11.29 -46.29 -7.08
C TYR A 754 11.79 -45.72 -5.75
N GLY A 755 12.92 -46.21 -5.23
CA GLY A 755 13.57 -45.62 -4.06
C GLY A 755 13.97 -44.14 -4.27
N GLY A 756 14.59 -43.84 -5.41
CA GLY A 756 15.00 -42.48 -5.78
C GLY A 756 13.82 -41.51 -5.92
N THR A 757 12.75 -41.93 -6.61
CA THR A 757 11.54 -41.11 -6.81
C THR A 757 10.74 -40.91 -5.52
N VAL A 758 10.67 -41.91 -4.62
CA VAL A 758 10.09 -41.74 -3.28
C VAL A 758 10.90 -40.76 -2.43
N GLU A 759 12.24 -40.78 -2.52
CA GLU A 759 13.09 -39.85 -1.77
C GLU A 759 13.00 -38.42 -2.32
N GLN A 760 12.91 -38.24 -3.64
CA GLN A 760 12.58 -36.96 -4.26
C GLN A 760 11.20 -36.44 -3.82
N LEU A 761 10.19 -37.31 -3.72
CA LEU A 761 8.86 -36.94 -3.22
C LEU A 761 8.90 -36.50 -1.75
N ARG A 762 9.69 -37.17 -0.89
CA ARG A 762 9.92 -36.74 0.50
C ARG A 762 10.59 -35.37 0.57
N GLN A 763 11.62 -35.14 -0.25
CA GLN A 763 12.31 -33.85 -0.31
C GLN A 763 11.37 -32.73 -0.78
N SER A 764 10.56 -33.00 -1.81
CA SER A 764 9.53 -32.09 -2.32
C SER A 764 8.46 -31.77 -1.27
N GLN A 765 7.98 -32.78 -0.53
CA GLN A 765 7.03 -32.59 0.58
C GLN A 765 7.66 -31.80 1.74
N ALA A 766 8.96 -32.00 2.01
CA ALA A 766 9.70 -31.26 3.03
C ALA A 766 10.04 -29.82 2.61
N SER A 767 10.14 -29.49 1.31
CA SER A 767 10.14 -28.09 0.84
C SER A 767 8.75 -27.48 0.91
N LEU A 768 7.70 -28.18 0.48
CA LEU A 768 6.32 -27.67 0.52
C LEU A 768 5.89 -27.29 1.94
N ARG A 769 6.22 -28.11 2.95
CA ARG A 769 5.96 -27.78 4.36
C ARG A 769 6.70 -26.53 4.83
N ARG A 770 7.97 -26.34 4.42
CA ARG A 770 8.73 -25.12 4.74
C ARG A 770 8.10 -23.89 4.08
N CYS A 771 7.68 -23.97 2.82
CA CYS A 771 6.95 -22.89 2.16
C CYS A 771 5.60 -22.60 2.84
N GLN A 772 4.90 -23.62 3.36
CA GLN A 772 3.67 -23.43 4.14
C GLN A 772 3.94 -22.75 5.49
N GLU A 773 4.98 -23.16 6.21
CA GLU A 773 5.42 -22.52 7.46
C GLU A 773 5.91 -21.07 7.23
N GLU A 774 6.55 -20.79 6.08
CA GLU A 774 6.96 -19.44 5.68
C GLU A 774 5.74 -18.58 5.30
N MET A 775 4.76 -19.12 4.56
CA MET A 775 3.51 -18.41 4.26
C MET A 775 2.76 -18.02 5.54
N SER A 776 2.56 -18.93 6.49
CA SER A 776 1.86 -18.58 7.73
C SER A 776 2.64 -17.59 8.61
N ARG A 777 3.97 -17.58 8.56
CA ARG A 777 4.77 -16.53 9.22
C ARG A 777 4.61 -15.16 8.54
N LEU A 778 4.47 -15.12 7.22
CA LEU A 778 4.20 -13.89 6.47
C LEU A 778 2.77 -13.40 6.70
N GLU A 779 1.80 -14.30 6.86
CA GLU A 779 0.43 -13.98 7.30
C GLU A 779 0.45 -13.37 8.71
N ASP A 780 1.16 -13.99 9.67
CA ASP A 780 1.34 -13.46 11.03
C ASP A 780 2.09 -12.11 11.07
N GLU A 781 3.06 -11.87 10.17
CA GLU A 781 3.75 -10.57 10.04
C GLU A 781 2.84 -9.51 9.42
N ALA A 782 2.09 -9.85 8.38
CA ALA A 782 1.13 -8.94 7.75
C ALA A 782 -0.02 -8.53 8.69
N HIS A 783 -0.47 -9.44 9.56
CA HIS A 783 -1.43 -9.14 10.62
C HIS A 783 -0.84 -8.16 11.66
N ARG A 784 0.38 -8.41 12.16
CA ARG A 784 1.06 -7.49 13.09
C ARG A 784 1.33 -6.12 12.46
N GLU A 785 1.76 -6.07 11.20
CA GLU A 785 1.91 -4.81 10.46
C GLU A 785 0.57 -4.06 10.32
N ALA A 786 -0.55 -4.76 10.16
CA ALA A 786 -1.87 -4.13 10.09
C ALA A 786 -2.29 -3.52 11.44
N GLU A 787 -1.99 -4.20 12.55
CA GLU A 787 -2.19 -3.69 13.92
C GLU A 787 -1.31 -2.47 14.19
N GLU A 788 -0.01 -2.52 13.87
CA GLU A 788 0.90 -1.36 13.99
C GLU A 788 0.41 -0.17 13.14
N LYS A 789 -0.01 -0.41 11.89
CA LYS A 789 -0.58 0.63 11.02
C LYS A 789 -1.89 1.21 11.55
N ALA A 790 -2.69 0.43 12.29
CA ALA A 790 -3.88 0.93 12.96
C ALA A 790 -3.52 1.82 14.18
N LEU A 791 -2.59 1.36 15.04
CA LEU A 791 -2.11 2.13 16.19
C LEU A 791 -1.43 3.45 15.78
N LEU A 792 -0.66 3.44 14.69
CA LEU A 792 -0.03 4.65 14.14
C LEU A 792 -1.07 5.65 13.57
N ARG A 793 -2.17 5.17 12.96
CA ARG A 793 -3.28 6.03 12.54
C ARG A 793 -4.00 6.64 13.75
N GLU A 794 -4.29 5.85 14.78
CA GLU A 794 -4.91 6.34 16.01
C GLU A 794 -4.03 7.39 16.73
N ALA A 795 -2.71 7.19 16.74
CA ALA A 795 -1.75 8.17 17.25
C ALA A 795 -1.71 9.46 16.39
N LEU A 796 -1.78 9.34 15.07
CA LEU A 796 -1.87 10.48 14.16
C LEU A 796 -3.15 11.28 14.40
N GLU A 797 -4.31 10.61 14.51
CA GLU A 797 -5.59 11.25 14.79
C GLU A 797 -5.59 11.97 16.15
N ARG A 798 -5.03 11.35 17.20
CA ARG A 798 -4.83 11.99 18.51
C ARG A 798 -3.98 13.26 18.41
N THR A 799 -2.86 13.23 17.68
CA THR A 799 -1.99 14.42 17.54
C THR A 799 -2.61 15.52 16.67
N GLN A 800 -3.40 15.16 15.65
CA GLN A 800 -4.21 16.11 14.87
C GLN A 800 -5.28 16.78 15.74
N LEU A 801 -6.00 16.02 16.57
CA LEU A 801 -6.97 16.53 17.53
C LEU A 801 -6.33 17.49 18.56
N GLN A 802 -5.15 17.16 19.08
CA GLN A 802 -4.39 18.04 19.97
C GLN A 802 -3.98 19.34 19.25
N LEU A 803 -3.41 19.24 18.04
CA LEU A 803 -3.00 20.39 17.24
C LEU A 803 -4.18 21.32 16.90
N ASP A 804 -5.36 20.77 16.62
CA ASP A 804 -6.56 21.56 16.34
C ASP A 804 -7.17 22.19 17.60
N GLN A 805 -7.04 21.55 18.77
CA GLN A 805 -7.34 22.19 20.06
C GLN A 805 -6.37 23.35 20.33
N GLU A 806 -5.07 23.18 20.08
CA GLU A 806 -4.09 24.27 20.19
C GLU A 806 -4.37 25.41 19.22
N LYS A 807 -4.68 25.14 17.94
CA LYS A 807 -5.08 26.18 16.97
C LYS A 807 -6.29 26.97 17.48
N ARG A 808 -7.30 26.30 18.04
CA ARG A 808 -8.49 26.95 18.65
C ARG A 808 -8.09 27.83 19.85
N LEU A 809 -7.27 27.31 20.76
CA LEU A 809 -6.76 28.07 21.92
C LEU A 809 -5.92 29.28 21.49
N GLN A 810 -5.06 29.15 20.47
CA GLN A 810 -4.29 30.24 19.89
C GLN A 810 -5.18 31.30 19.22
N GLN A 811 -6.25 30.90 18.53
CA GLN A 811 -7.22 31.85 17.97
C GLN A 811 -7.98 32.60 19.08
N VAL A 812 -8.39 31.90 20.15
CA VAL A 812 -9.01 32.51 21.34
C VAL A 812 -8.04 33.48 22.03
N ALA A 813 -6.78 33.12 22.19
CA ALA A 813 -5.74 33.98 22.76
C ALA A 813 -5.48 35.23 21.90
N LYS A 814 -5.40 35.08 20.56
CA LYS A 814 -5.29 36.20 19.62
C LYS A 814 -6.48 37.17 19.74
N ARG A 815 -7.72 36.65 19.80
CA ARG A 815 -8.93 37.47 20.03
C ARG A 815 -8.91 38.20 21.39
N HIS A 816 -8.44 37.55 22.45
CA HIS A 816 -8.30 38.18 23.77
C HIS A 816 -7.19 39.23 23.81
N LYS A 817 -6.12 39.07 23.03
CA LYS A 817 -5.06 40.08 22.92
C LYS A 817 -5.58 41.36 22.23
N VAL A 818 -6.24 41.22 21.07
CA VAL A 818 -6.88 42.35 20.37
C VAL A 818 -7.91 43.05 21.26
N ARG A 819 -8.69 42.30 22.06
CA ARG A 819 -9.67 42.89 23.00
C ARG A 819 -9.03 43.70 24.15
N ARG A 820 -7.74 43.52 24.46
CA ARG A 820 -6.99 44.36 25.42
C ARG A 820 -6.36 45.61 24.78
N GLU A 821 -6.28 45.66 23.45
CA GLU A 821 -5.63 46.75 22.71
C GLU A 821 -6.63 47.84 22.25
N HIS A 822 -7.93 47.67 22.55
CA HIS A 822 -8.96 48.71 22.39
C HIS A 822 -9.31 49.39 23.72
N PRO A 823 -8.85 50.63 23.99
CA PRO A 823 -9.36 51.43 25.09
C PRO A 823 -10.78 51.94 24.79
N THR A 824 -11.62 52.04 25.82
CA THR A 824 -12.95 52.66 25.71
C THR A 824 -12.84 54.17 25.50
N PRO A 825 -13.67 54.79 24.63
CA PRO A 825 -13.63 56.22 24.39
C PRO A 825 -14.29 56.98 25.54
N ALA A 826 -13.48 57.45 26.50
CA ALA A 826 -13.94 58.36 27.54
C ALA A 826 -14.12 59.79 26.98
N LEU A 827 -15.30 60.37 27.19
CA LEU A 827 -15.62 61.75 26.82
C LEU A 827 -14.71 62.74 27.58
N CYS A 828 -13.88 63.48 26.85
CA CYS A 828 -13.13 64.60 27.42
C CYS A 828 -13.89 65.91 27.23
N ASN A 829 -14.61 66.35 28.27
CA ASN A 829 -14.88 67.79 28.45
C ASN A 829 -13.73 68.41 29.22
N SER A 830 -13.30 69.61 28.82
CA SER A 830 -12.15 70.29 29.40
C SER A 830 -12.53 71.17 30.60
N GLN A 831 -11.66 71.21 31.63
CA GLN A 831 -11.26 72.45 32.32
C GLN A 831 -10.21 72.23 33.43
N LEU A 832 -9.36 73.25 33.61
CA LEU A 832 -8.62 73.66 34.83
C LEU A 832 -7.70 72.62 35.52
N HIS A 833 -6.37 72.73 35.52
CA HIS A 833 -5.43 73.76 36.07
C HIS A 833 -4.83 73.38 37.45
N LEU A 834 -3.49 73.42 37.55
CA LEU A 834 -2.67 73.57 38.79
C LEU A 834 -2.79 72.44 39.85
N LEU A 835 -1.74 71.88 40.48
CA LEU A 835 -0.28 72.05 40.45
C LEU A 835 0.37 70.62 40.50
N GLY A 836 1.65 70.37 40.21
CA GLY A 836 2.70 71.24 39.68
C GLY A 836 4.10 70.85 40.23
N THR A 837 5.07 70.61 39.34
CA THR A 837 6.48 70.45 39.73
C THR A 837 7.45 70.92 38.64
N THR A 838 8.38 71.76 39.07
CA THR A 838 9.73 71.94 38.52
C THR A 838 10.46 70.58 38.35
N LEU A 839 11.39 70.37 37.41
CA LEU A 839 12.34 71.30 36.77
C LEU A 839 12.55 71.12 35.24
N ARG A 840 12.89 72.27 34.64
CA ARG A 840 13.70 72.54 33.41
C ARG A 840 14.74 71.43 33.11
N VAL A 841 14.73 70.71 31.98
CA VAL A 841 14.92 71.09 30.54
C VAL A 841 16.36 71.50 30.16
N VAL A 842 17.12 70.55 29.58
CA VAL A 842 18.10 70.65 28.46
C VAL A 842 18.20 69.24 27.86
N SER A 843 17.51 68.89 26.76
CA SER A 843 17.89 69.04 25.34
C SER A 843 18.88 68.00 24.77
N GLN A 844 18.40 67.30 23.73
CA GLN A 844 19.11 66.77 22.55
C GLN A 844 19.86 65.41 22.53
N THR A 845 19.69 64.77 21.35
CA THR A 845 20.57 63.83 20.62
C THR A 845 20.89 62.43 21.18
N ILE A 846 20.31 61.43 20.52
CA ILE A 846 20.77 60.03 20.44
C ILE A 846 22.01 59.93 19.51
N PRO A 847 23.06 59.18 19.89
CA PRO A 847 23.92 58.51 18.92
C PRO A 847 24.17 57.00 19.22
N ARG A 848 24.89 56.35 18.29
CA ARG A 848 25.05 54.87 18.16
C ARG A 848 26.25 54.29 18.94
N GLY A 849 26.20 52.98 19.24
CA GLY A 849 27.37 52.12 19.53
C GLY A 849 27.36 51.42 20.90
N CYS A 850 28.04 50.28 21.13
CA CYS A 850 28.87 49.46 20.22
C CYS A 850 29.22 48.05 20.80
N ARG A 851 29.36 47.03 19.91
CA ARG A 851 30.09 45.73 20.10
C ARG A 851 29.47 44.75 21.14
N PHE A 852 29.75 43.44 21.18
CA PHE A 852 30.80 42.55 20.63
C PHE A 852 30.21 41.43 19.73
N GLN A 853 30.77 41.11 18.55
CA GLN A 853 31.82 40.09 18.27
C GLN A 853 31.40 38.61 18.40
N ALA A 854 31.55 37.84 17.30
CA ALA A 854 31.58 36.37 17.25
C ALA A 854 33.03 35.87 17.09
N PRO A 855 33.35 34.58 17.34
CA PRO A 855 33.44 33.62 16.23
C PRO A 855 33.21 32.11 16.56
N ASN A 856 33.17 31.28 15.51
CA ASN A 856 33.58 29.86 15.35
C ASN A 856 33.36 28.79 16.46
N ALA A 857 32.58 27.75 16.11
CA ALA A 857 32.92 26.31 16.23
C ALA A 857 31.99 25.52 15.27
N GLN A 858 32.47 24.87 14.20
CA GLN A 858 33.15 23.56 14.11
C GLN A 858 32.29 22.33 14.43
N LEU A 859 32.22 21.39 13.47
CA LEU A 859 31.70 20.04 13.67
C LEU A 859 32.66 19.23 14.55
N GLN A 860 32.12 18.34 15.40
CA GLN A 860 32.81 17.08 15.74
C GLN A 860 31.83 15.99 16.20
N HIS A 861 32.15 14.73 15.88
CA HIS A 861 31.37 13.56 16.27
C HIS A 861 31.54 13.21 17.76
N ARG A 862 30.42 12.91 18.41
CA ARG A 862 30.19 11.79 19.36
C ARG A 862 28.66 11.64 19.49
N GLY A 863 28.05 10.46 19.54
CA GLY A 863 28.60 9.12 19.79
C GLY A 863 28.17 8.62 21.17
N SER A 864 27.69 7.38 21.24
CA SER A 864 27.08 6.71 22.41
C SER A 864 25.63 7.12 22.74
N ILE A 865 24.70 6.32 22.21
CA ILE A 865 23.41 5.98 22.83
C ILE A 865 23.62 4.66 23.61
N PRO A 866 22.96 4.44 24.76
CA PRO A 866 22.83 3.12 25.38
C PRO A 866 21.71 2.28 24.71
#